data_AF-A0AA94XX91-F1
#
_entry.id   AF-A0AA94XX91-F1
#
_cell.length_a   1.000
_cell.length_b   1.000
_cell.length_c   1.000
_cell.angle_alpha   90.00
_cell.angle_beta   90.00
_cell.angle_gamma   90.00
#
_symmetry.space_group_name_H-M   'P 1'
#
loop_
_entity.id
_entity.type
_entity.pdbx_description
1 polymer ?
#
loop_
_entity_poly.entity_id
_entity_poly.type
_entity_poly.pdbx_seq_one_letter_code
_entity_poly.pdbx_strand_id
1 'polypeptide(L)'
;MHPHKLRQLAASLLAGAVIATASIPVHAAVIAPQERHGAPERLPLADPDATSRTASLFAYLNSQQGQGILFGHQQDTEFGVTFSDAQADGTLSDVQAATGDYPAVFGWDFGHQGYGSAPGDPTPQENIEHTVKLVQAADKLGAIQTFSAHMDNFVTGGPFDDTDGDVVPRIMPGGDHNKQFTDYLDRVAGIAKAAVDEQGRAIPMVFRPFHENAGSWFWWGASHASASEYIELFRYTVEYLRDQKDVHNFLYAYSPGGGFSGKPETFMKTYPGDDFVDVLGYDNYDSSGGSQQWLDGLVADLGMLSTLATEHRKVAALTEYGVSGALKANGENPSINWYTKVFNAIKADPQARRMAWALTWTNYGTGQFFVPYPATGELAEHEMLQDFRAFAEDEFSVFSSQLSPRDVFERKTKAAAHPASLRLVTPANGTRITHTETTVRAKLTGTNPKPATVDFTLSGHPPIKLNFDAASGYHVGTLEVPQEELVNQRTAFDLRATLPGQRKLEETGQLVLGQKPASAPGVVDDFEGYADDSELRSSYSAVGTNSISLAEDPVGAGERSLRFDYDFGLQSYTGITRRIEGDWSSFDRLSLWLQPDGSGQKLVLQLVAGGVAYEAYPSMEGTEGQQLSIPFADFRPAPWDTQNADRRISQEDLADLSQLNIFINQVPEAPSTSGSFYVDELRAR
;
A
#
# COMPACT_ATOMS: atom_id res chain seq x y z
N MET A 1 55.84 82.29 32.89
CA MET A 1 56.81 82.09 33.99
C MET A 1 57.12 80.60 34.12
N HIS A 2 58.37 80.28 34.43
CA HIS A 2 59.15 79.02 34.33
C HIS A 2 59.33 78.35 35.73
N PRO A 3 60.07 77.21 35.96
CA PRO A 3 61.19 76.63 35.18
C PRO A 3 61.32 75.08 35.04
N HIS A 4 62.35 74.71 34.25
CA HIS A 4 62.84 73.42 33.72
C HIS A 4 63.32 72.32 34.71
N LYS A 5 63.30 71.05 34.23
CA LYS A 5 64.46 70.11 34.26
C LYS A 5 64.35 69.01 33.18
N LEU A 6 65.50 68.66 32.62
CA LEU A 6 65.78 67.69 31.56
C LEU A 6 65.95 66.24 32.07
N ARG A 7 65.63 65.25 31.20
CA ARG A 7 66.47 64.12 30.67
C ARG A 7 65.79 62.73 30.64
N GLN A 8 65.92 62.11 29.46
CA GLN A 8 65.74 60.71 29.03
C GLN A 8 64.31 60.15 28.90
N LEU A 9 63.96 59.79 27.66
CA LEU A 9 62.73 59.13 27.23
C LEU A 9 63.06 57.68 26.82
N ALA A 10 62.26 56.75 27.32
CA ALA A 10 62.22 55.35 26.91
C ALA A 10 60.77 54.87 26.78
N ALA A 11 60.62 53.83 25.96
CA ALA A 11 59.46 52.96 25.72
C ALA A 11 58.41 53.41 24.68
N SER A 12 58.43 52.74 23.53
CA SER A 12 57.29 51.94 22.98
C SER A 12 57.70 51.25 21.67
N LEU A 13 57.55 49.91 21.59
CA LEU A 13 57.11 49.14 20.41
C LEU A 13 57.16 47.63 20.71
N LEU A 14 55.99 46.98 20.71
CA LEU A 14 55.81 45.53 20.90
C LEU A 14 56.23 44.76 19.64
N ALA A 15 57.02 43.71 19.83
CA ALA A 15 57.33 42.68 18.85
C ALA A 15 56.63 41.36 19.24
N GLY A 16 55.91 40.75 18.30
CA GLY A 16 55.38 39.40 18.42
C GLY A 16 56.40 38.38 17.93
N ALA A 17 56.86 37.50 18.82
CA ALA A 17 57.87 36.49 18.53
C ALA A 17 57.22 35.12 18.22
N VAL A 18 57.80 34.47 17.21
CA VAL A 18 57.56 33.10 16.75
C VAL A 18 57.92 32.10 17.86
N ILE A 19 57.03 31.15 18.15
CA ILE A 19 57.32 29.98 18.99
C ILE A 19 57.14 28.72 18.15
N ALA A 20 58.25 28.00 17.97
CA ALA A 20 58.29 26.62 17.49
C ALA A 20 57.68 25.68 18.56
N THR A 21 56.82 24.75 18.15
CA THR A 21 56.35 23.67 19.01
C THR A 21 56.69 22.33 18.37
N ALA A 22 57.28 21.46 19.20
CA ALA A 22 57.78 20.14 18.83
C ALA A 22 56.64 19.14 18.60
N SER A 23 56.84 18.27 17.62
CA SER A 23 55.96 17.15 17.27
C SER A 23 55.98 16.09 18.37
N ILE A 24 54.84 15.84 19.00
CA ILE A 24 54.61 14.66 19.85
C ILE A 24 53.87 13.63 18.98
N PRO A 25 54.33 12.36 18.89
CA PRO A 25 53.61 11.35 18.14
C PRO A 25 52.32 10.99 18.90
N VAL A 26 51.17 11.32 18.31
CA VAL A 26 49.89 10.79 18.77
C VAL A 26 49.90 9.30 18.47
N HIS A 27 50.14 8.48 19.48
CA HIS A 27 49.80 7.06 19.40
C HIS A 27 48.28 6.99 19.20
N ALA A 28 47.87 6.43 18.06
CA ALA A 28 46.49 6.01 17.86
C ALA A 28 46.18 4.97 18.96
N ALA A 29 45.49 5.41 20.00
CA ALA A 29 44.88 4.50 20.95
C ALA A 29 43.84 3.70 20.17
N VAL A 30 44.11 2.42 19.97
CA VAL A 30 43.10 1.44 19.57
C VAL A 30 42.03 1.50 20.65
N ILE A 31 40.92 2.18 20.37
CA ILE A 31 39.73 2.13 21.21
C ILE A 31 39.20 0.70 21.06
N ALA A 32 39.48 -0.15 22.04
CA ALA A 32 38.82 -1.45 22.16
C ALA A 32 37.30 -1.22 22.14
N PRO A 33 36.49 -2.11 21.52
CA PRO A 33 35.04 -1.94 21.50
C PRO A 33 34.56 -1.89 22.95
N GLN A 34 34.00 -0.76 23.39
CA GLN A 34 33.22 -0.76 24.62
C GLN A 34 32.06 -1.71 24.40
N GLU A 35 32.05 -2.83 25.09
CA GLU A 35 30.86 -3.67 25.23
C GLU A 35 29.73 -2.77 25.75
N ARG A 36 28.73 -2.50 24.91
CA ARG A 36 27.52 -1.80 25.31
C ARG A 36 26.77 -2.66 26.32
N HIS A 37 27.06 -2.47 27.61
CA HIS A 37 26.29 -2.99 28.75
C HIS A 37 25.02 -2.14 28.99
N GLY A 38 24.22 -1.93 27.94
CA GLY A 38 22.89 -1.32 28.03
C GLY A 38 21.80 -2.39 28.03
N ALA A 39 20.68 -2.11 28.68
CA ALA A 39 19.45 -2.89 28.48
C ALA A 39 19.03 -2.85 27.00
N PRO A 40 18.39 -3.90 26.46
CA PRO A 40 17.96 -3.91 25.07
C PRO A 40 16.95 -2.79 24.80
N GLU A 41 17.06 -2.16 23.63
CA GLU A 41 16.09 -1.17 23.15
C GLU A 41 14.72 -1.83 22.95
N ARG A 42 13.65 -1.19 23.44
CA ARG A 42 12.27 -1.69 23.30
C ARG A 42 11.56 -1.05 22.11
N LEU A 43 11.13 -1.88 21.17
CA LEU A 43 10.58 -1.45 19.88
C LEU A 43 9.07 -1.74 19.79
N PRO A 44 8.25 -0.82 19.26
CA PRO A 44 6.81 -1.00 19.12
C PRO A 44 6.48 -1.81 17.86
N LEU A 45 6.83 -3.10 17.86
CA LEU A 45 6.60 -3.99 16.71
C LEU A 45 5.16 -4.50 16.69
N ALA A 46 4.66 -4.84 15.50
CA ALA A 46 3.38 -5.51 15.31
C ALA A 46 3.35 -6.91 15.96
N ASP A 47 4.50 -7.55 16.15
CA ASP A 47 4.64 -8.75 16.96
C ASP A 47 5.39 -8.47 18.29
N PRO A 48 4.70 -8.49 19.44
CA PRO A 48 5.32 -8.27 20.74
C PRO A 48 6.23 -9.43 21.19
N ASP A 49 6.17 -10.57 20.50
CA ASP A 49 6.99 -11.76 20.73
C ASP A 49 8.01 -12.03 19.60
N ALA A 50 8.20 -11.05 18.71
CA ALA A 50 9.13 -11.14 17.58
C ALA A 50 10.53 -11.59 18.04
N THR A 51 11.18 -12.43 17.23
CA THR A 51 12.54 -12.88 17.52
C THR A 51 13.50 -11.68 17.62
N SER A 52 14.59 -11.83 18.36
CA SER A 52 15.60 -10.77 18.47
C SER A 52 16.21 -10.38 17.13
N ARG A 53 16.30 -11.31 16.17
CA ARG A 53 16.79 -11.02 14.81
C ARG A 53 15.81 -10.14 14.04
N THR A 54 14.51 -10.39 14.18
CA THR A 54 13.44 -9.59 13.56
C THR A 54 13.35 -8.19 14.18
N ALA A 55 13.43 -8.12 15.52
CA ALA A 55 13.54 -6.84 16.21
C ALA A 55 14.81 -6.08 15.84
N SER A 56 15.92 -6.77 15.59
CA SER A 56 17.16 -6.16 15.09
C SER A 56 16.97 -5.59 13.68
N LEU A 57 16.33 -6.35 12.78
CA LEU A 57 16.05 -5.90 11.42
C LEU A 57 15.23 -4.60 11.43
N PHE A 58 14.15 -4.54 12.22
CA PHE A 58 13.38 -3.30 12.36
C PHE A 58 14.25 -2.12 12.84
N ALA A 59 15.07 -2.33 13.88
CA ALA A 59 15.94 -1.27 14.39
C ALA A 59 16.99 -0.83 13.36
N TYR A 60 17.51 -1.76 12.56
CA TYR A 60 18.41 -1.47 11.46
C TYR A 60 17.72 -0.58 10.42
N LEU A 61 16.59 -1.03 9.89
CA LEU A 61 15.80 -0.30 8.90
C LEU A 61 15.43 1.10 9.39
N ASN A 62 14.96 1.22 10.63
CA ASN A 62 14.63 2.51 11.23
C ASN A 62 15.85 3.45 11.34
N SER A 63 17.05 2.90 11.64
CA SER A 63 18.29 3.68 11.70
C SER A 63 18.88 4.03 10.34
N GLN A 64 18.52 3.28 9.30
CA GLN A 64 18.98 3.47 7.93
C GLN A 64 18.33 4.69 7.27
N GLN A 65 17.12 5.04 7.70
CA GLN A 65 16.34 6.18 7.20
C GLN A 65 17.13 7.49 7.21
N GLY A 66 17.48 7.97 6.01
CA GLY A 66 18.22 9.22 5.78
C GLY A 66 19.75 9.07 5.73
N GLN A 67 20.29 7.86 5.94
CA GLN A 67 21.73 7.55 5.79
C GLN A 67 22.07 6.97 4.40
N GLY A 68 21.12 6.25 3.80
CA GLY A 68 21.21 5.70 2.45
C GLY A 68 19.97 4.84 2.19
N ILE A 69 19.58 4.68 0.93
CA ILE A 69 18.43 3.87 0.52
C ILE A 69 18.95 2.51 0.07
N LEU A 70 18.46 1.45 0.71
CA LEU A 70 18.75 0.08 0.30
C LEU A 70 18.08 -0.19 -1.04
N PHE A 71 18.86 -0.55 -2.06
CA PHE A 71 18.29 -0.95 -3.34
C PHE A 71 17.71 -2.36 -3.25
N GLY A 72 16.50 -2.55 -3.76
CA GLY A 72 15.82 -3.83 -3.81
C GLY A 72 15.42 -4.26 -5.22
N HIS A 73 15.37 -5.57 -5.44
CA HIS A 73 14.89 -6.15 -6.69
C HIS A 73 14.04 -7.39 -6.41
N GLN A 74 12.84 -7.42 -7.00
CA GLN A 74 11.90 -8.54 -6.89
C GLN A 74 12.45 -9.75 -7.66
N GLN A 75 12.47 -10.92 -7.01
CA GLN A 75 12.85 -12.21 -7.58
C GLN A 75 14.22 -12.21 -8.27
N ASP A 76 15.16 -11.42 -7.75
CA ASP A 76 16.48 -11.14 -8.34
C ASP A 76 17.29 -12.38 -8.70
N THR A 77 17.12 -13.47 -7.93
CA THR A 77 17.84 -14.74 -8.16
C THR A 77 16.97 -15.89 -8.63
N GLU A 78 15.72 -15.60 -8.97
CA GLU A 78 14.77 -16.56 -9.54
C GLU A 78 14.58 -16.28 -11.03
N PHE A 79 14.49 -15.00 -11.43
CA PHE A 79 14.30 -14.58 -12.82
C PHE A 79 15.34 -13.55 -13.25
N GLY A 80 15.73 -13.61 -14.53
CA GLY A 80 16.64 -12.63 -15.12
C GLY A 80 16.64 -12.68 -16.65
N VAL A 81 17.25 -11.66 -17.24
CA VAL A 81 17.57 -11.57 -18.67
C VAL A 81 18.92 -12.25 -18.96
N THR A 82 19.87 -12.18 -18.03
CA THR A 82 21.24 -12.69 -18.24
C THR A 82 21.40 -14.19 -17.98
N PHE A 83 20.37 -14.84 -17.45
CA PHE A 83 20.30 -16.27 -17.20
C PHE A 83 18.90 -16.80 -17.47
N SER A 84 18.78 -18.09 -17.78
CA SER A 84 17.47 -18.75 -17.92
C SER A 84 16.97 -19.31 -16.59
N ASP A 85 15.65 -19.54 -16.49
CA ASP A 85 15.02 -20.20 -15.33
C ASP A 85 15.66 -21.56 -15.01
N ALA A 86 16.13 -22.28 -16.03
CA ALA A 86 16.82 -23.56 -15.86
C ALA A 86 18.22 -23.44 -15.23
N GLN A 87 18.80 -22.24 -15.24
CA GLN A 87 20.08 -21.92 -14.63
C GLN A 87 19.93 -21.25 -13.26
N ALA A 88 18.73 -20.79 -12.89
CA ALA A 88 18.46 -20.16 -11.61
C ALA A 88 18.78 -21.14 -10.46
N ASP A 89 19.79 -20.80 -9.67
CA ASP A 89 20.26 -21.60 -8.53
C ASP A 89 20.15 -20.85 -7.19
N GLY A 90 19.45 -19.71 -7.20
CA GLY A 90 19.35 -18.79 -6.07
C GLY A 90 20.57 -17.90 -5.89
N THR A 91 21.49 -17.84 -6.87
CA THR A 91 22.69 -16.99 -6.81
C THR A 91 22.97 -16.16 -8.07
N LEU A 92 22.45 -16.54 -9.25
CA LEU A 92 22.53 -15.70 -10.45
C LEU A 92 21.64 -14.47 -10.30
N SER A 93 22.11 -13.29 -10.74
CA SER A 93 21.39 -12.03 -10.55
C SER A 93 21.72 -11.04 -11.66
N ASP A 94 20.70 -10.42 -12.24
CA ASP A 94 20.88 -9.35 -13.25
C ASP A 94 21.47 -8.09 -12.61
N VAL A 95 21.14 -7.81 -11.35
CA VAL A 95 21.73 -6.69 -10.60
C VAL A 95 23.23 -6.94 -10.42
N GLN A 96 23.61 -8.15 -10.00
CA GLN A 96 25.02 -8.54 -9.87
C GLN A 96 25.74 -8.47 -11.21
N ALA A 97 25.12 -8.92 -12.30
CA ALA A 97 25.70 -8.83 -13.64
C ALA A 97 25.86 -7.37 -14.10
N ALA A 98 24.92 -6.50 -13.73
CA ALA A 98 24.92 -5.08 -14.08
C ALA A 98 25.96 -4.28 -13.29
N THR A 99 26.04 -4.45 -11.98
CA THR A 99 26.76 -3.56 -11.05
C THR A 99 27.99 -4.20 -10.39
N GLY A 100 28.08 -5.53 -10.39
CA GLY A 100 29.08 -6.28 -9.63
C GLY A 100 28.71 -6.55 -8.17
N ASP A 101 27.51 -6.16 -7.73
CA ASP A 101 27.00 -6.40 -6.36
C ASP A 101 25.52 -6.84 -6.40
N TYR A 102 25.05 -7.51 -5.35
CA TYR A 102 23.65 -7.91 -5.20
C TYR A 102 22.80 -6.77 -4.63
N PRO A 103 21.48 -6.74 -4.86
CA PRO A 103 20.60 -5.79 -4.18
C PRO A 103 20.69 -5.99 -2.66
N ALA A 104 20.47 -4.95 -1.87
CA ALA A 104 20.41 -5.08 -0.41
C ALA A 104 19.12 -5.74 0.08
N VAL A 105 18.02 -5.55 -0.68
CA VAL A 105 16.70 -6.12 -0.38
C VAL A 105 16.29 -7.10 -1.49
N PHE A 106 15.99 -8.33 -1.12
CA PHE A 106 15.52 -9.37 -2.02
C PHE A 106 14.00 -9.49 -1.86
N GLY A 107 13.28 -9.21 -2.94
CA GLY A 107 11.84 -9.34 -3.00
C GLY A 107 11.37 -10.71 -3.46
N TRP A 108 10.27 -11.17 -2.91
CA TRP A 108 9.63 -12.45 -3.22
C TRP A 108 8.11 -12.29 -3.18
N ASP A 109 7.36 -13.31 -3.60
CA ASP A 109 5.91 -13.30 -3.52
C ASP A 109 5.36 -14.61 -2.91
N PHE A 110 4.45 -14.49 -1.95
CA PHE A 110 3.59 -15.58 -1.49
C PHE A 110 2.36 -15.69 -2.40
N GLY A 111 2.57 -15.84 -3.70
CA GLY A 111 1.49 -15.88 -4.68
C GLY A 111 0.67 -17.17 -4.58
N HIS A 112 -0.26 -17.39 -5.50
CA HIS A 112 -1.07 -18.61 -5.64
C HIS A 112 -1.51 -19.25 -4.30
N GLN A 113 -0.81 -20.31 -3.90
CA GLN A 113 -1.10 -21.10 -2.71
C GLN A 113 -0.19 -20.73 -1.52
N GLY A 114 0.42 -19.55 -1.51
CA GLY A 114 1.26 -19.06 -0.41
C GLY A 114 2.72 -19.46 -0.54
N TYR A 115 3.25 -19.51 -1.76
CA TYR A 115 4.66 -19.83 -2.07
C TYR A 115 5.07 -19.22 -3.42
N GLY A 116 6.40 -19.17 -3.68
CA GLY A 116 6.96 -18.77 -4.98
C GLY A 116 6.95 -19.89 -6.03
N SER A 117 7.56 -19.65 -7.19
CA SER A 117 7.42 -20.52 -8.37
C SER A 117 8.64 -21.42 -8.58
N ALA A 118 8.60 -22.67 -8.11
CA ALA A 118 9.64 -23.62 -8.50
C ALA A 118 9.56 -23.95 -10.00
N PRO A 119 10.69 -24.20 -10.67
CA PRO A 119 10.70 -24.46 -12.11
C PRO A 119 10.02 -25.79 -12.47
N GLY A 120 9.35 -25.83 -13.62
CA GLY A 120 8.66 -27.02 -14.16
C GLY A 120 7.20 -27.12 -13.71
N ASP A 121 6.75 -28.35 -13.43
CA ASP A 121 5.40 -28.65 -12.89
C ASP A 121 5.50 -29.11 -11.42
N PRO A 122 5.94 -28.25 -10.48
CA PRO A 122 6.20 -28.64 -9.09
C PRO A 122 4.91 -28.95 -8.33
N THR A 123 5.00 -29.88 -7.40
CA THR A 123 3.98 -30.06 -6.36
C THR A 123 4.00 -28.88 -5.38
N PRO A 124 2.90 -28.63 -4.63
CA PRO A 124 2.88 -27.59 -3.59
C PRO A 124 4.02 -27.71 -2.57
N GLN A 125 4.40 -28.94 -2.21
CA GLN A 125 5.49 -29.18 -1.26
C GLN A 125 6.86 -28.83 -1.87
N GLU A 126 7.09 -29.12 -3.15
CA GLU A 126 8.31 -28.74 -3.86
C GLU A 126 8.44 -27.21 -3.97
N ASN A 127 7.33 -26.49 -4.19
CA ASN A 127 7.33 -25.03 -4.17
C ASN A 127 7.71 -24.47 -2.79
N ILE A 128 7.13 -25.00 -1.71
CA ILE A 128 7.48 -24.61 -0.34
C ILE A 128 8.98 -24.83 -0.09
N GLU A 129 9.50 -26.01 -0.44
CA GLU A 129 10.92 -26.32 -0.26
C GLU A 129 11.84 -25.44 -1.11
N HIS A 130 11.41 -25.08 -2.32
CA HIS A 130 12.12 -24.16 -3.20
C HIS A 130 12.18 -22.75 -2.60
N THR A 131 11.05 -22.19 -2.18
CA THR A 131 11.00 -20.87 -1.53
C THR A 131 11.89 -20.83 -0.29
N VAL A 132 11.86 -21.86 0.56
CA VAL A 132 12.75 -21.94 1.74
C VAL A 132 14.23 -21.93 1.35
N LYS A 133 14.61 -22.68 0.29
CA LYS A 133 15.99 -22.70 -0.20
C LYS A 133 16.44 -21.34 -0.73
N LEU A 134 15.58 -20.63 -1.47
CA LEU A 134 15.88 -19.29 -1.98
C LEU A 134 16.11 -18.29 -0.85
N VAL A 135 15.24 -18.29 0.16
CA VAL A 135 15.43 -17.44 1.35
C VAL A 135 16.74 -17.77 2.06
N GLN A 136 17.06 -19.05 2.24
CA GLN A 136 18.31 -19.47 2.88
C GLN A 136 19.54 -19.07 2.06
N ALA A 137 19.47 -19.15 0.73
CA ALA A 137 20.54 -18.68 -0.15
C ALA A 137 20.74 -17.16 -0.03
N ALA A 138 19.66 -16.39 -0.07
CA ALA A 138 19.72 -14.94 0.07
C ALA A 138 20.16 -14.48 1.49
N ASP A 139 19.78 -15.17 2.58
CA ASP A 139 20.32 -14.87 3.93
C ASP A 139 21.84 -15.06 3.99
N LYS A 140 22.40 -16.06 3.29
CA LYS A 140 23.86 -16.24 3.18
C LYS A 140 24.56 -15.13 2.40
N LEU A 141 23.84 -14.51 1.46
CA LEU A 141 24.31 -13.34 0.72
C LEU A 141 24.15 -12.04 1.53
N GLY A 142 23.61 -12.10 2.76
CA GLY A 142 23.40 -10.93 3.63
C GLY A 142 22.12 -10.15 3.33
N ALA A 143 21.22 -10.69 2.51
CA ALA A 143 20.01 -10.01 2.04
C ALA A 143 19.00 -9.74 3.16
N ILE A 144 18.31 -8.60 3.03
CA ILE A 144 17.05 -8.34 3.74
C ILE A 144 15.92 -8.90 2.87
N GLN A 145 15.08 -9.74 3.45
CA GLN A 145 14.00 -10.42 2.73
C GLN A 145 12.70 -9.63 2.84
N THR A 146 11.99 -9.45 1.72
CA THR A 146 10.62 -8.93 1.70
C THR A 146 9.71 -9.80 0.82
N PHE A 147 8.48 -10.01 1.24
CA PHE A 147 7.48 -10.85 0.57
C PHE A 147 6.21 -10.03 0.32
N SER A 148 5.83 -9.86 -0.93
CA SER A 148 4.45 -9.51 -1.33
C SER A 148 3.56 -10.74 -1.34
N ALA A 149 2.28 -10.58 -1.69
CA ALA A 149 1.35 -11.70 -1.84
C ALA A 149 0.26 -11.40 -2.88
N HIS A 150 0.46 -11.90 -4.10
CA HIS A 150 -0.53 -11.92 -5.16
C HIS A 150 -1.41 -13.17 -5.04
N MET A 151 -2.34 -13.12 -4.09
CA MET A 151 -3.17 -14.26 -3.69
C MET A 151 -4.25 -14.58 -4.73
N ASP A 152 -4.46 -15.87 -5.02
CA ASP A 152 -5.60 -16.31 -5.83
C ASP A 152 -6.92 -15.83 -5.23
N ASN A 153 -7.92 -15.60 -6.08
CA ASN A 153 -9.29 -15.35 -5.65
C ASN A 153 -9.87 -16.63 -5.02
N PHE A 154 -10.06 -16.61 -3.71
CA PHE A 154 -10.53 -17.77 -2.94
C PHE A 154 -11.95 -18.23 -3.27
N VAL A 155 -12.75 -17.39 -3.92
CA VAL A 155 -14.15 -17.67 -4.27
C VAL A 155 -14.26 -18.27 -5.67
N THR A 156 -13.66 -17.63 -6.66
CA THR A 156 -13.76 -18.03 -8.07
C THR A 156 -12.70 -19.07 -8.44
N GLY A 157 -11.58 -19.08 -7.70
CA GLY A 157 -10.37 -19.83 -8.05
C GLY A 157 -9.51 -19.15 -9.11
N GLY A 158 -9.85 -17.92 -9.51
CA GLY A 158 -9.08 -17.10 -10.45
C GLY A 158 -7.82 -16.48 -9.83
N PRO A 159 -7.01 -15.78 -10.64
CA PRO A 159 -5.85 -15.02 -10.17
C PRO A 159 -6.24 -13.82 -9.29
N PHE A 160 -5.23 -13.11 -8.78
CA PHE A 160 -5.38 -11.94 -7.90
C PHE A 160 -6.16 -10.76 -8.53
N ASP A 161 -6.17 -10.66 -9.86
CA ASP A 161 -6.89 -9.64 -10.65
C ASP A 161 -8.29 -10.09 -11.10
N ASP A 162 -8.69 -11.33 -10.80
CA ASP A 162 -10.09 -11.71 -10.80
C ASP A 162 -10.75 -11.11 -9.54
N THR A 163 -11.54 -10.06 -9.76
CA THR A 163 -12.17 -9.27 -8.69
C THR A 163 -13.63 -9.63 -8.43
N ASP A 164 -14.09 -10.78 -8.92
CA ASP A 164 -15.46 -11.24 -8.72
C ASP A 164 -15.66 -12.03 -7.42
N GLY A 165 -16.93 -12.16 -7.02
CA GLY A 165 -17.33 -13.11 -5.99
C GLY A 165 -17.37 -12.59 -4.55
N ASP A 166 -17.18 -11.28 -4.34
CA ASP A 166 -17.25 -10.63 -3.01
C ASP A 166 -16.34 -11.32 -1.99
N VAL A 167 -15.04 -11.39 -2.35
CA VAL A 167 -14.07 -12.29 -1.70
C VAL A 167 -13.91 -11.97 -0.22
N VAL A 168 -13.71 -10.70 0.13
CA VAL A 168 -13.35 -10.27 1.48
C VAL A 168 -14.35 -10.76 2.54
N PRO A 169 -15.65 -10.42 2.51
CA PRO A 169 -16.59 -10.90 3.53
C PRO A 169 -16.69 -12.43 3.61
N ARG A 170 -16.44 -13.15 2.51
CA ARG A 170 -16.50 -14.63 2.45
C ARG A 170 -15.28 -15.33 3.02
N ILE A 171 -14.11 -14.68 3.01
CA ILE A 171 -12.89 -15.22 3.63
C ILE A 171 -12.70 -14.80 5.09
N MET A 172 -13.46 -13.82 5.57
CA MET A 172 -13.43 -13.37 6.97
C MET A 172 -14.03 -14.41 7.94
N PRO A 173 -13.76 -14.33 9.27
CA PRO A 173 -14.31 -15.26 10.25
C PRO A 173 -15.84 -15.39 10.19
N GLY A 174 -16.31 -16.60 9.88
CA GLY A 174 -17.73 -16.90 9.69
C GLY A 174 -18.19 -16.89 8.22
N GLY A 175 -17.36 -16.42 7.30
CA GLY A 175 -17.56 -16.57 5.86
C GLY A 175 -17.31 -18.01 5.39
N ASP A 176 -17.94 -18.38 4.27
CA ASP A 176 -17.95 -19.74 3.74
C ASP A 176 -16.66 -20.15 3.02
N HIS A 177 -15.75 -19.22 2.78
CA HIS A 177 -14.42 -19.43 2.18
C HIS A 177 -13.26 -19.17 3.15
N ASN A 178 -13.56 -18.94 4.44
CA ASN A 178 -12.55 -18.69 5.47
C ASN A 178 -11.54 -19.84 5.61
N LYS A 179 -11.96 -21.09 5.39
CA LYS A 179 -11.07 -22.24 5.47
C LYS A 179 -10.00 -22.20 4.36
N GLN A 180 -10.38 -21.85 3.14
CA GLN A 180 -9.47 -21.76 2.00
C GLN A 180 -8.40 -20.70 2.24
N PHE A 181 -8.81 -19.55 2.79
CA PHE A 181 -7.88 -18.49 3.16
C PHE A 181 -6.95 -18.90 4.31
N THR A 182 -7.46 -19.56 5.35
CA THR A 182 -6.61 -20.04 6.46
C THR A 182 -5.68 -21.19 6.06
N ASP A 183 -6.08 -22.06 5.12
CA ASP A 183 -5.21 -23.07 4.53
C ASP A 183 -4.06 -22.41 3.74
N TYR A 184 -4.30 -21.26 3.09
CA TYR A 184 -3.25 -20.43 2.48
C TYR A 184 -2.30 -19.85 3.54
N LEU A 185 -2.85 -19.24 4.60
CA LEU A 185 -2.03 -18.69 5.68
C LEU A 185 -1.21 -19.75 6.43
N ASP A 186 -1.72 -20.99 6.50
CA ASP A 186 -1.00 -22.14 7.04
C ASP A 186 0.27 -22.47 6.23
N ARG A 187 0.23 -22.31 4.89
CA ARG A 187 1.38 -22.52 4.02
C ARG A 187 2.42 -21.41 4.17
N VAL A 188 1.96 -20.15 4.22
CA VAL A 188 2.82 -18.99 4.54
C VAL A 188 3.52 -19.18 5.89
N ALA A 189 2.78 -19.57 6.93
CA ALA A 189 3.35 -19.88 8.25
C ALA A 189 4.35 -21.05 8.20
N GLY A 190 4.08 -22.08 7.39
CA GLY A 190 4.98 -23.20 7.17
C GLY A 190 6.33 -22.76 6.62
N ILE A 191 6.34 -21.90 5.60
CA ILE A 191 7.58 -21.34 5.03
C ILE A 191 8.31 -20.47 6.03
N ALA A 192 7.60 -19.55 6.69
CA ALA A 192 8.20 -18.65 7.68
C ALA A 192 8.94 -19.41 8.79
N LYS A 193 8.35 -20.53 9.26
CA LYS A 193 8.98 -21.40 10.28
C LYS A 193 10.12 -22.26 9.75
N ALA A 194 10.04 -22.71 8.49
CA ALA A 194 11.07 -23.54 7.87
C ALA A 194 12.31 -22.73 7.46
N ALA A 195 12.15 -21.42 7.21
CA ALA A 195 13.23 -20.50 6.89
C ALA A 195 14.10 -20.17 8.10
N VAL A 196 15.06 -21.06 8.36
CA VAL A 196 16.10 -20.89 9.39
C VAL A 196 17.48 -20.82 8.75
N ASP A 197 18.39 -20.08 9.38
CA ASP A 197 19.80 -20.01 8.99
C ASP A 197 20.56 -21.32 9.32
N GLU A 198 21.86 -21.35 9.02
CA GLU A 198 22.72 -22.52 9.27
C GLU A 198 22.86 -22.87 10.77
N GLN A 199 22.49 -21.95 11.68
CA GLN A 199 22.48 -22.17 13.13
C GLN A 199 21.08 -22.53 13.66
N GLY A 200 20.08 -22.68 12.78
CA GLY A 200 18.69 -22.97 13.15
C GLY A 200 17.94 -21.76 13.72
N ARG A 201 18.44 -20.54 13.53
CA ARG A 201 17.76 -19.31 13.94
C ARG A 201 16.81 -18.87 12.83
N ALA A 202 15.58 -18.50 13.17
CA ALA A 202 14.61 -18.01 12.19
C ALA A 202 15.17 -16.79 11.40
N ILE A 203 14.97 -16.79 10.09
CA ILE A 203 15.37 -15.72 9.18
C ILE A 203 14.28 -14.65 9.20
N PRO A 204 14.60 -13.38 9.53
CA PRO A 204 13.63 -12.29 9.49
C PRO A 204 13.14 -12.00 8.07
N MET A 205 11.85 -11.69 7.93
CA MET A 205 11.24 -11.29 6.67
C MET A 205 10.31 -10.10 6.89
N VAL A 206 10.18 -9.23 5.89
CA VAL A 206 9.08 -8.26 5.81
C VAL A 206 7.96 -8.89 4.99
N PHE A 207 6.76 -9.03 5.56
CA PHE A 207 5.59 -9.55 4.86
C PHE A 207 4.61 -8.41 4.55
N ARG A 208 4.25 -8.25 3.28
CA ARG A 208 3.44 -7.15 2.72
C ARG A 208 2.17 -7.70 2.06
N PRO A 209 1.16 -8.12 2.85
CA PRO A 209 -0.11 -8.61 2.30
C PRO A 209 -1.00 -7.47 1.79
N PHE A 210 -1.84 -7.77 0.79
CA PHE A 210 -2.90 -6.88 0.29
C PHE A 210 -2.44 -5.46 -0.09
N HIS A 211 -1.29 -5.37 -0.75
CA HIS A 211 -0.75 -4.12 -1.28
C HIS A 211 -1.64 -3.47 -2.36
N GLU A 212 -1.43 -2.17 -2.60
CA GLU A 212 -2.15 -1.36 -3.60
C GLU A 212 -3.68 -1.31 -3.44
N ASN A 213 -4.15 -1.48 -2.20
CA ASN A 213 -5.58 -1.59 -1.91
C ASN A 213 -6.38 -0.29 -2.09
N ALA A 214 -5.73 0.86 -2.28
CA ALA A 214 -6.43 2.09 -2.65
C ALA A 214 -6.93 2.03 -4.10
N GLY A 215 -6.30 1.23 -4.96
CA GLY A 215 -6.77 0.89 -6.29
C GLY A 215 -7.85 -0.20 -6.28
N SER A 216 -8.25 -0.65 -7.46
CA SER A 216 -9.35 -1.61 -7.65
C SER A 216 -9.04 -2.77 -8.60
N TRP A 217 -7.77 -2.95 -8.95
CA TRP A 217 -7.31 -4.03 -9.84
C TRP A 217 -7.09 -5.37 -9.12
N PHE A 218 -7.11 -5.39 -7.78
CA PHE A 218 -7.05 -6.61 -6.98
C PHE A 218 -8.36 -6.84 -6.23
N TRP A 219 -8.72 -8.09 -5.93
CA TRP A 219 -9.98 -8.43 -5.25
C TRP A 219 -10.10 -7.87 -3.82
N TRP A 220 -9.01 -7.41 -3.21
CA TRP A 220 -8.99 -6.70 -1.92
C TRP A 220 -9.00 -5.17 -2.05
N GLY A 221 -9.06 -4.65 -3.28
CA GLY A 221 -9.02 -3.23 -3.58
C GLY A 221 -10.28 -2.47 -3.14
N ALA A 222 -10.23 -1.15 -3.22
CA ALA A 222 -11.23 -0.24 -2.66
C ALA A 222 -12.63 -0.36 -3.28
N SER A 223 -12.79 -1.03 -4.44
CA SER A 223 -14.12 -1.33 -5.04
C SER A 223 -14.72 -2.64 -4.55
N HIS A 224 -13.93 -3.45 -3.84
CA HIS A 224 -14.23 -4.84 -3.48
C HIS A 224 -14.17 -5.08 -1.97
N ALA A 225 -13.64 -4.11 -1.23
CA ALA A 225 -13.63 -4.08 0.23
C ALA A 225 -13.84 -2.65 0.72
N SER A 226 -14.76 -2.46 1.66
CA SER A 226 -14.82 -1.20 2.41
C SER A 226 -13.53 -1.00 3.22
N ALA A 227 -13.25 0.25 3.60
CA ALA A 227 -12.05 0.55 4.39
C ALA A 227 -11.99 -0.27 5.70
N SER A 228 -13.12 -0.43 6.39
CA SER A 228 -13.21 -1.24 7.61
C SER A 228 -13.00 -2.74 7.34
N GLU A 229 -13.49 -3.27 6.23
CA GLU A 229 -13.28 -4.67 5.85
C GLU A 229 -11.81 -4.95 5.51
N TYR A 230 -11.16 -4.06 4.76
CA TYR A 230 -9.73 -4.16 4.49
C TYR A 230 -8.91 -4.13 5.80
N ILE A 231 -9.22 -3.18 6.70
CA ILE A 231 -8.55 -3.06 8.00
C ILE A 231 -8.68 -4.37 8.79
N GLU A 232 -9.87 -4.95 8.88
CA GLU A 232 -10.06 -6.21 9.60
C GLU A 232 -9.45 -7.41 8.86
N LEU A 233 -9.41 -7.43 7.52
CA LEU A 233 -8.70 -8.45 6.73
C LEU A 233 -7.20 -8.46 7.04
N PHE A 234 -6.58 -7.28 7.04
CA PHE A 234 -5.16 -7.14 7.38
C PHE A 234 -4.90 -7.60 8.82
N ARG A 235 -5.71 -7.12 9.78
CA ARG A 235 -5.61 -7.50 11.19
C ARG A 235 -5.78 -8.99 11.41
N TYR A 236 -6.77 -9.60 10.75
CA TYR A 236 -7.02 -11.03 10.83
C TYR A 236 -5.84 -11.84 10.31
N THR A 237 -5.21 -11.39 9.22
CA THR A 237 -4.02 -12.02 8.66
C THR A 237 -2.84 -11.98 9.64
N VAL A 238 -2.56 -10.80 10.22
CA VAL A 238 -1.51 -10.64 11.24
C VAL A 238 -1.79 -11.54 12.44
N GLU A 239 -3.00 -11.48 13.00
CA GLU A 239 -3.37 -12.26 14.20
C GLU A 239 -3.36 -13.76 13.93
N TYR A 240 -3.78 -14.21 12.76
CA TYR A 240 -3.74 -15.62 12.41
C TYR A 240 -2.29 -16.11 12.36
N LEU A 241 -1.41 -15.41 11.63
CA LEU A 241 0.00 -15.78 11.52
C LEU A 241 0.74 -15.67 12.86
N ARG A 242 0.58 -14.55 13.57
CA ARG A 242 1.27 -14.25 14.84
C ARG A 242 0.71 -15.07 16.00
N ASP A 243 -0.61 -15.00 16.25
CA ASP A 243 -1.22 -15.51 17.47
C ASP A 243 -1.63 -16.99 17.35
N GLN A 244 -2.15 -17.41 16.19
CA GLN A 244 -2.65 -18.79 16.00
C GLN A 244 -1.57 -19.71 15.43
N LYS A 245 -0.75 -19.19 14.50
CA LYS A 245 0.33 -19.96 13.87
C LYS A 245 1.69 -19.69 14.48
N ASP A 246 1.85 -18.83 15.48
CA ASP A 246 3.10 -18.68 16.24
C ASP A 246 4.29 -18.33 15.31
N VAL A 247 4.05 -17.40 14.37
CA VAL A 247 5.07 -16.87 13.46
C VAL A 247 5.66 -15.61 14.06
N HIS A 248 6.95 -15.66 14.40
CA HIS A 248 7.65 -14.58 15.11
C HIS A 248 8.83 -13.95 14.35
N ASN A 249 8.96 -14.30 13.07
CA ASN A 249 10.02 -13.79 12.21
C ASN A 249 9.54 -12.80 11.14
N PHE A 250 8.30 -12.31 11.23
CA PHE A 250 7.76 -11.27 10.35
C PHE A 250 7.85 -9.87 10.95
N LEU A 251 8.18 -8.91 10.09
CA LEU A 251 7.71 -7.53 10.17
C LEU A 251 6.57 -7.37 9.17
N TYR A 252 5.55 -6.56 9.47
CA TYR A 252 4.40 -6.37 8.58
C TYR A 252 4.46 -5.03 7.85
N ALA A 253 4.33 -5.04 6.53
CA ALA A 253 4.31 -3.85 5.70
C ALA A 253 2.89 -3.58 5.16
N TYR A 254 2.50 -2.31 5.19
CA TYR A 254 1.25 -1.80 4.60
C TYR A 254 1.60 -0.77 3.53
N SER A 255 1.24 -1.05 2.28
CA SER A 255 1.48 -0.17 1.13
C SER A 255 0.19 0.00 0.32
N PRO A 256 -0.61 1.06 0.54
CA PRO A 256 -1.91 1.19 -0.11
C PRO A 256 -1.85 1.56 -1.60
N GLY A 257 -0.65 1.80 -2.15
CA GLY A 257 -0.43 2.29 -3.51
C GLY A 257 0.34 3.61 -3.49
N GLY A 258 0.03 4.49 -4.46
CA GLY A 258 0.65 5.81 -4.58
C GLY A 258 -0.22 6.85 -5.27
N GLY A 259 0.31 8.07 -5.47
CA GLY A 259 -0.43 9.19 -6.06
C GLY A 259 -1.37 9.87 -5.07
N PHE A 260 -0.92 10.07 -3.83
CA PHE A 260 -1.69 10.67 -2.74
C PHE A 260 -1.56 12.19 -2.69
N SER A 261 -0.73 12.79 -3.54
CA SER A 261 -0.48 14.24 -3.61
C SER A 261 -0.13 14.86 -2.24
N GLY A 262 0.60 14.12 -1.40
CA GLY A 262 1.00 14.50 -0.06
C GLY A 262 -0.12 14.48 0.98
N LYS A 263 -1.29 13.88 0.70
CA LYS A 263 -2.46 13.89 1.60
C LYS A 263 -2.48 12.68 2.56
N PRO A 264 -2.16 12.87 3.85
CA PRO A 264 -2.08 11.76 4.81
C PRO A 264 -3.44 11.07 5.04
N GLU A 265 -4.56 11.78 4.95
CA GLU A 265 -5.89 11.22 5.11
C GLU A 265 -6.22 10.16 4.06
N THR A 266 -5.69 10.29 2.84
CA THR A 266 -5.88 9.32 1.76
C THR A 266 -5.07 8.05 2.05
N PHE A 267 -3.79 8.22 2.41
CA PHE A 267 -2.91 7.11 2.79
C PHE A 267 -3.45 6.33 4.01
N MET A 268 -3.94 7.05 5.01
CA MET A 268 -4.37 6.49 6.29
C MET A 268 -5.79 5.92 6.26
N LYS A 269 -6.55 6.09 5.16
CA LYS A 269 -7.94 5.63 5.03
C LYS A 269 -8.12 4.15 5.39
N THR A 270 -7.16 3.31 5.00
CA THR A 270 -7.17 1.86 5.22
C THR A 270 -6.07 1.38 6.16
N TYR A 271 -5.47 2.28 6.94
CA TYR A 271 -4.37 1.94 7.84
C TYR A 271 -4.82 0.95 8.94
N PRO A 272 -4.23 -0.27 9.02
CA PRO A 272 -4.63 -1.27 10.00
C PRO A 272 -4.42 -0.87 11.47
N GLY A 273 -3.55 0.11 11.72
CA GLY A 273 -3.22 0.61 13.05
C GLY A 273 -1.82 0.23 13.53
N ASP A 274 -1.34 0.93 14.55
CA ASP A 274 0.07 0.88 14.99
C ASP A 274 0.52 -0.47 15.54
N ASP A 275 -0.40 -1.30 16.04
CA ASP A 275 -0.12 -2.63 16.59
C ASP A 275 -0.09 -3.74 15.51
N PHE A 276 -0.29 -3.38 14.23
CA PHE A 276 -0.39 -4.32 13.11
C PHE A 276 0.60 -4.07 11.97
N VAL A 277 1.22 -2.89 11.93
CA VAL A 277 2.12 -2.48 10.86
C VAL A 277 3.47 -2.11 11.44
N ASP A 278 4.56 -2.57 10.85
CA ASP A 278 5.93 -2.17 11.17
C ASP A 278 6.50 -1.20 10.12
N VAL A 279 6.07 -1.36 8.86
CA VAL A 279 6.57 -0.61 7.69
C VAL A 279 5.41 0.05 6.96
N LEU A 280 5.47 1.37 6.81
CA LEU A 280 4.63 2.14 5.90
C LEU A 280 5.30 2.15 4.53
N GLY A 281 4.66 1.50 3.56
CA GLY A 281 5.14 1.36 2.19
C GLY A 281 4.41 2.29 1.22
N TYR A 282 5.02 2.49 0.06
CA TYR A 282 4.50 3.28 -1.04
C TYR A 282 4.88 2.61 -2.36
N ASP A 283 3.90 2.46 -3.25
CA ASP A 283 4.06 1.76 -4.53
C ASP A 283 3.68 2.73 -5.65
N ASN A 284 4.62 3.04 -6.56
CA ASN A 284 4.34 3.98 -7.65
C ASN A 284 5.23 3.78 -8.87
N TYR A 285 4.61 3.73 -10.05
CA TYR A 285 5.27 3.53 -11.33
C TYR A 285 5.12 4.75 -12.23
N ASP A 286 6.19 5.11 -12.94
CA ASP A 286 6.24 6.26 -13.82
C ASP A 286 5.94 5.90 -15.28
N SER A 287 4.97 6.56 -15.89
CA SER A 287 4.70 6.49 -17.33
C SER A 287 5.20 7.72 -18.12
N SER A 288 5.77 8.71 -17.43
CA SER A 288 6.09 10.03 -18.00
C SER A 288 7.56 10.19 -18.43
N GLY A 289 8.43 9.24 -18.11
CA GLY A 289 9.88 9.33 -18.38
C GLY A 289 10.62 10.27 -17.41
N GLY A 290 10.14 10.36 -16.17
CA GLY A 290 10.69 11.19 -15.11
C GLY A 290 10.34 12.67 -15.31
N SER A 291 9.09 12.97 -15.65
CA SER A 291 8.61 14.35 -15.75
C SER A 291 8.71 15.05 -14.39
N GLN A 292 8.91 16.37 -14.40
CA GLN A 292 9.03 17.13 -13.15
C GLN A 292 7.78 17.03 -12.28
N GLN A 293 6.59 17.05 -12.87
CA GLN A 293 5.32 16.91 -12.11
C GLN A 293 5.24 15.56 -11.38
N TRP A 294 5.61 14.47 -12.06
CA TRP A 294 5.63 13.15 -11.42
C TRP A 294 6.70 13.07 -10.32
N LEU A 295 7.89 13.65 -10.55
CA LEU A 295 8.95 13.71 -9.54
C LEU A 295 8.52 14.54 -8.31
N ASP A 296 7.86 15.67 -8.51
CA ASP A 296 7.34 16.51 -7.43
C ASP A 296 6.26 15.77 -6.62
N GLY A 297 5.36 15.04 -7.30
CA GLY A 297 4.35 14.19 -6.66
C GLY A 297 4.98 13.05 -5.84
N LEU A 298 5.97 12.35 -6.42
CA LEU A 298 6.72 11.30 -5.72
C LEU A 298 7.41 11.87 -4.48
N VAL A 299 8.13 12.98 -4.59
CA VAL A 299 8.82 13.61 -3.45
C VAL A 299 7.83 14.05 -2.37
N ALA A 300 6.68 14.63 -2.75
CA ALA A 300 5.63 15.00 -1.81
C ALA A 300 5.07 13.80 -1.04
N ASP A 301 4.78 12.70 -1.73
CA ASP A 301 4.24 11.48 -1.13
C ASP A 301 5.26 10.79 -0.22
N LEU A 302 6.53 10.69 -0.63
CA LEU A 302 7.59 10.15 0.23
C LEU A 302 7.87 11.04 1.45
N GLY A 303 7.73 12.37 1.29
CA GLY A 303 7.82 13.32 2.40
C GLY A 303 6.70 13.15 3.42
N MET A 304 5.45 12.97 2.94
CA MET A 304 4.30 12.62 3.76
C MET A 304 4.52 11.28 4.48
N LEU A 305 4.96 10.25 3.77
CA LEU A 305 5.21 8.91 4.33
C LEU A 305 6.27 8.93 5.43
N SER A 306 7.38 9.66 5.23
CA SER A 306 8.44 9.86 6.24
C SER A 306 7.90 10.52 7.51
N THR A 307 7.00 11.50 7.34
CA THR A 307 6.37 12.20 8.46
C THR A 307 5.49 11.25 9.26
N LEU A 308 4.58 10.52 8.58
CA LEU A 308 3.72 9.50 9.19
C LEU A 308 4.54 8.42 9.90
N ALA A 309 5.60 7.90 9.27
CA ALA A 309 6.46 6.89 9.88
C ALA A 309 7.14 7.42 11.15
N THR A 310 7.55 8.69 11.16
CA THR A 310 8.12 9.32 12.36
C THR A 310 7.09 9.44 13.47
N GLU A 311 5.89 9.94 13.16
CA GLU A 311 4.78 10.12 14.11
C GLU A 311 4.32 8.80 14.73
N HIS A 312 4.22 7.75 13.91
CA HIS A 312 3.77 6.43 14.31
C HIS A 312 4.90 5.49 14.76
N ARG A 313 6.16 5.97 14.74
CA ARG A 313 7.37 5.20 15.08
C ARG A 313 7.54 3.93 14.25
N LYS A 314 7.34 4.05 12.95
CA LYS A 314 7.43 3.00 11.93
C LYS A 314 8.62 3.25 10.99
N VAL A 315 8.89 2.28 10.13
CA VAL A 315 9.80 2.43 8.98
C VAL A 315 9.00 2.94 7.79
N ALA A 316 9.54 3.88 7.02
CA ALA A 316 9.04 4.27 5.70
C ALA A 316 9.87 3.60 4.60
N ALA A 317 9.23 3.08 3.56
CA ALA A 317 9.91 2.49 2.42
C ALA A 317 9.18 2.79 1.10
N LEU A 318 9.95 2.92 0.02
CA LEU A 318 9.44 2.88 -1.34
C LEU A 318 9.35 1.39 -1.73
N THR A 319 8.25 0.76 -1.33
CA THR A 319 8.06 -0.69 -1.40
C THR A 319 8.00 -1.19 -2.83
N GLU A 320 7.56 -0.37 -3.77
CA GLU A 320 7.69 -0.60 -5.21
C GLU A 320 7.94 0.70 -5.98
N TYR A 321 8.86 0.67 -6.95
CA TYR A 321 9.02 1.71 -7.94
C TYR A 321 9.56 1.18 -9.27
N GLY A 322 9.24 1.87 -10.36
CA GLY A 322 9.79 1.53 -11.66
C GLY A 322 9.17 2.33 -12.80
N VAL A 323 9.60 2.02 -14.02
CA VAL A 323 8.91 2.46 -15.23
C VAL A 323 7.63 1.64 -15.40
N SER A 324 6.50 2.31 -15.62
CA SER A 324 5.20 1.68 -15.81
C SER A 324 5.22 0.72 -16.99
N GLY A 325 4.79 -0.52 -16.74
CA GLY A 325 4.81 -1.59 -17.75
C GLY A 325 6.20 -2.07 -18.15
N ALA A 326 7.22 -1.85 -17.33
CA ALA A 326 8.63 -2.26 -17.53
C ALA A 326 9.42 -1.43 -18.55
N LEU A 327 10.76 -1.56 -18.47
CA LEU A 327 11.69 -0.98 -19.45
C LEU A 327 11.38 -1.50 -20.85
N LYS A 328 11.68 -0.67 -21.86
CA LYS A 328 11.45 -0.99 -23.28
C LYS A 328 12.72 -1.40 -23.97
N ALA A 329 12.59 -1.95 -25.18
CA ALA A 329 13.74 -2.23 -26.03
C ALA A 329 14.56 -0.96 -26.30
N ASN A 330 15.85 -1.13 -26.62
CA ASN A 330 16.74 -0.01 -26.93
C ASN A 330 16.16 0.89 -28.02
N GLY A 331 16.09 2.20 -27.74
CA GLY A 331 15.53 3.22 -28.62
C GLY A 331 14.06 3.56 -28.37
N GLU A 332 13.38 2.83 -27.48
CA GLU A 332 11.96 3.06 -27.14
C GLU A 332 11.76 3.68 -25.74
N ASN A 333 12.79 3.72 -24.91
CA ASN A 333 12.67 4.31 -23.57
C ASN A 333 12.57 5.84 -23.66
N PRO A 334 11.56 6.47 -23.02
CA PRO A 334 11.37 7.93 -23.10
C PRO A 334 12.47 8.72 -22.38
N SER A 335 13.17 8.09 -21.43
CA SER A 335 14.27 8.70 -20.68
C SER A 335 15.33 7.65 -20.36
N ILE A 336 16.49 7.76 -20.99
CA ILE A 336 17.63 6.87 -20.74
C ILE A 336 18.36 7.15 -19.42
N ASN A 337 18.05 8.27 -18.75
CA ASN A 337 18.64 8.66 -17.46
C ASN A 337 17.62 8.64 -16.30
N TRP A 338 16.68 7.71 -16.33
CA TRP A 338 15.56 7.67 -15.41
C TRP A 338 15.97 7.36 -13.96
N TYR A 339 16.85 6.38 -13.71
CA TYR A 339 17.25 5.97 -12.36
C TYR A 339 17.93 7.12 -11.63
N THR A 340 18.91 7.77 -12.26
CA THR A 340 19.60 8.89 -11.61
C THR A 340 18.69 10.10 -11.42
N LYS A 341 17.76 10.38 -12.34
CA LYS A 341 16.76 11.46 -12.17
C LYS A 341 15.89 11.22 -10.94
N VAL A 342 15.25 10.05 -10.86
CA VAL A 342 14.37 9.66 -9.75
C VAL A 342 15.14 9.71 -8.44
N PHE A 343 16.31 9.05 -8.40
CA PHE A 343 17.09 8.94 -7.19
C PHE A 343 17.59 10.30 -6.68
N ASN A 344 18.02 11.19 -7.59
CA ASN A 344 18.46 12.53 -7.21
C ASN A 344 17.31 13.40 -6.70
N ALA A 345 16.09 13.27 -7.25
CA ALA A 345 14.92 13.98 -6.73
C ALA A 345 14.61 13.56 -5.28
N ILE A 346 14.59 12.25 -5.01
CA ILE A 346 14.38 11.70 -3.67
C ILE A 346 15.48 12.18 -2.70
N LYS A 347 16.75 12.07 -3.11
CA LYS A 347 17.91 12.42 -2.27
C LYS A 347 17.99 13.92 -1.93
N ALA A 348 17.52 14.77 -2.85
CA ALA A 348 17.56 16.22 -2.69
C ALA A 348 16.60 16.73 -1.59
N ASP A 349 15.50 16.02 -1.35
CA ASP A 349 14.52 16.39 -0.33
C ASP A 349 14.86 15.75 1.04
N PRO A 350 14.85 16.53 2.14
CA PRO A 350 15.24 16.04 3.47
C PRO A 350 14.27 15.01 4.07
N GLN A 351 13.01 14.96 3.62
CA GLN A 351 12.02 13.99 4.08
C GLN A 351 11.95 12.79 3.14
N ALA A 352 11.88 12.99 1.82
CA ALA A 352 11.78 11.90 0.85
C ALA A 352 13.00 10.97 0.92
N ARG A 353 14.20 11.51 1.17
CA ARG A 353 15.42 10.69 1.33
C ARG A 353 15.44 9.76 2.54
N ARG A 354 14.40 9.79 3.39
CA ARG A 354 14.31 8.99 4.61
C ARG A 354 13.68 7.61 4.39
N MET A 355 13.44 7.20 3.15
CA MET A 355 13.05 5.82 2.85
C MET A 355 14.17 4.84 3.25
N ALA A 356 13.81 3.75 3.91
CA ALA A 356 14.77 2.71 4.29
C ALA A 356 15.25 1.90 3.07
N TRP A 357 14.33 1.59 2.15
CA TRP A 357 14.64 0.93 0.88
C TRP A 357 13.79 1.46 -0.27
N ALA A 358 14.22 1.14 -1.49
CA ALA A 358 13.49 1.31 -2.74
C ALA A 358 13.62 0.04 -3.57
N LEU A 359 12.51 -0.64 -3.86
CA LEU A 359 12.52 -1.93 -4.57
C LEU A 359 11.87 -1.83 -5.95
N THR A 360 12.56 -2.31 -6.98
CA THR A 360 11.99 -2.42 -8.34
C THR A 360 11.56 -3.85 -8.68
N TRP A 361 10.77 -4.00 -9.74
CA TRP A 361 10.05 -5.24 -10.04
C TRP A 361 10.87 -6.27 -10.84
N THR A 362 10.28 -7.44 -11.11
CA THR A 362 10.98 -8.62 -11.62
C THR A 362 11.46 -8.52 -13.07
N ASN A 363 12.65 -9.05 -13.34
CA ASN A 363 13.14 -9.33 -14.70
C ASN A 363 12.69 -10.70 -15.21
N TYR A 364 11.48 -10.83 -15.78
CA TYR A 364 10.96 -12.08 -16.38
C TYR A 364 11.61 -12.47 -17.73
N GLY A 365 12.72 -11.81 -18.11
CA GLY A 365 13.35 -11.90 -19.41
C GLY A 365 13.09 -10.66 -20.29
N THR A 366 13.39 -10.74 -21.59
CA THR A 366 13.36 -9.56 -22.48
C THR A 366 11.96 -9.02 -22.77
N GLY A 367 10.90 -9.76 -22.43
CA GLY A 367 9.51 -9.32 -22.60
C GLY A 367 9.05 -8.33 -21.51
N GLN A 368 9.61 -8.43 -20.30
CA GLN A 368 9.27 -7.57 -19.17
C GLN A 368 10.42 -7.58 -18.16
N PHE A 369 11.11 -6.43 -18.02
CA PHE A 369 12.25 -6.28 -17.12
C PHE A 369 12.36 -4.84 -16.57
N PHE A 370 12.84 -4.69 -15.34
CA PHE A 370 12.94 -3.41 -14.62
C PHE A 370 14.37 -3.08 -14.19
N VAL A 371 15.32 -4.00 -14.30
CA VAL A 371 16.76 -3.75 -14.15
C VAL A 371 17.42 -3.92 -15.52
N PRO A 372 18.19 -2.93 -16.02
CA PRO A 372 18.86 -3.05 -17.31
C PRO A 372 20.03 -4.04 -17.23
N TYR A 373 20.30 -4.73 -18.34
CA TYR A 373 21.26 -5.84 -18.40
C TYR A 373 22.49 -5.52 -19.27
N PRO A 374 23.67 -6.09 -18.96
CA PRO A 374 24.85 -6.05 -19.83
C PRO A 374 24.64 -6.88 -21.10
N ALA A 375 25.52 -6.69 -22.09
CA ALA A 375 25.52 -7.53 -23.29
C ALA A 375 25.67 -9.02 -22.89
N THR A 376 24.75 -9.86 -23.36
CA THR A 376 24.69 -11.28 -23.00
C THR A 376 24.23 -12.11 -24.20
N GLY A 377 24.99 -13.16 -24.55
CA GLY A 377 24.75 -13.94 -25.77
C GLY A 377 24.70 -13.05 -27.02
N GLU A 378 23.55 -13.04 -27.69
CA GLU A 378 23.27 -12.19 -28.87
C GLU A 378 22.62 -10.84 -28.52
N LEU A 379 22.22 -10.64 -27.26
CA LEU A 379 21.61 -9.40 -26.79
C LEU A 379 22.69 -8.33 -26.60
N ALA A 380 22.46 -7.15 -27.18
CA ALA A 380 23.28 -5.97 -26.93
C ALA A 380 23.07 -5.47 -25.49
N GLU A 381 24.01 -4.67 -24.98
CA GLU A 381 23.85 -3.96 -23.72
C GLU A 381 22.59 -3.08 -23.75
N HIS A 382 21.80 -3.09 -22.68
CA HIS A 382 20.62 -2.24 -22.57
C HIS A 382 21.02 -0.76 -22.43
N GLU A 383 20.34 0.14 -23.12
CA GLU A 383 20.73 1.56 -23.24
C GLU A 383 20.74 2.32 -21.91
N MET A 384 19.96 1.87 -20.92
CA MET A 384 19.90 2.46 -19.58
C MET A 384 20.91 1.87 -18.59
N LEU A 385 21.74 0.90 -18.99
CA LEU A 385 22.68 0.25 -18.06
C LEU A 385 23.67 1.23 -17.45
N GLN A 386 24.17 2.18 -18.24
CA GLN A 386 25.12 3.18 -17.74
C GLN A 386 24.48 4.12 -16.71
N ASP A 387 23.20 4.46 -16.86
CA ASP A 387 22.46 5.24 -15.87
C ASP A 387 22.22 4.45 -14.59
N PHE A 388 21.86 3.17 -14.71
CA PHE A 388 21.69 2.30 -13.54
C PHE A 388 23.00 2.08 -12.78
N ARG A 389 24.13 1.91 -13.49
CA ARG A 389 25.46 1.87 -12.87
C ARG A 389 25.80 3.18 -12.14
N ALA A 390 25.50 4.33 -12.74
CA ALA A 390 25.69 5.62 -12.07
C ALA A 390 24.80 5.78 -10.82
N PHE A 391 23.58 5.25 -10.85
CA PHE A 391 22.73 5.13 -9.66
C PHE A 391 23.35 4.21 -8.59
N ALA A 392 23.90 3.07 -8.99
CA ALA A 392 24.49 2.09 -8.08
C ALA A 392 25.82 2.57 -7.45
N GLU A 393 26.59 3.38 -8.17
CA GLU A 393 27.85 3.98 -7.68
C GLU A 393 27.64 5.16 -6.71
N ASP A 394 26.41 5.68 -6.59
CA ASP A 394 26.11 6.78 -5.67
C ASP A 394 26.20 6.31 -4.20
N GLU A 395 26.93 7.03 -3.36
CA GLU A 395 27.15 6.66 -1.95
C GLU A 395 25.84 6.55 -1.13
N PHE A 396 24.74 7.18 -1.59
CA PHE A 396 23.45 7.07 -0.93
C PHE A 396 22.66 5.83 -1.37
N SER A 397 23.11 5.12 -2.40
CA SER A 397 22.54 3.85 -2.86
C SER A 397 23.29 2.70 -2.19
N VAL A 398 22.54 1.82 -1.50
CA VAL A 398 23.14 0.78 -0.65
C VAL A 398 22.79 -0.60 -1.20
N PHE A 399 23.83 -1.35 -1.57
CA PHE A 399 23.79 -2.72 -2.08
C PHE A 399 24.30 -3.71 -1.01
N SER A 400 24.23 -5.01 -1.31
CA SER A 400 24.46 -6.06 -0.32
C SER A 400 25.85 -6.02 0.32
N SER A 401 26.92 -5.75 -0.46
CA SER A 401 28.29 -5.74 0.07
C SER A 401 28.54 -4.65 1.12
N GLN A 402 27.69 -3.63 1.19
CA GLN A 402 27.74 -2.55 2.17
C GLN A 402 27.02 -2.91 3.49
N LEU A 403 26.30 -4.04 3.52
CA LEU A 403 25.59 -4.50 4.72
C LEU A 403 26.52 -5.22 5.69
N SER A 404 26.28 -5.00 6.98
CA SER A 404 26.92 -5.74 8.07
C SER A 404 25.87 -6.65 8.70
N PRO A 405 25.93 -7.98 8.51
CA PRO A 405 24.93 -8.91 9.07
C PRO A 405 24.76 -8.76 10.58
N ARG A 406 25.83 -8.40 11.28
CA ARG A 406 25.80 -8.09 12.72
C ARG A 406 24.94 -6.85 13.02
N ASP A 407 25.08 -5.80 12.23
CA ASP A 407 24.31 -4.57 12.42
C ASP A 407 22.86 -4.71 11.93
N VAL A 408 22.60 -5.57 10.95
CA VAL A 408 21.24 -5.85 10.46
C VAL A 408 20.50 -6.78 11.43
N PHE A 409 21.10 -7.90 11.84
CA PHE A 409 20.38 -9.00 12.51
C PHE A 409 20.79 -9.27 13.96
N GLU A 410 21.83 -8.63 14.51
CA GLU A 410 22.37 -8.94 15.84
C GLU A 410 22.40 -7.72 16.81
N ARG A 411 21.58 -6.70 16.57
CA ARG A 411 21.39 -5.58 17.51
C ARG A 411 20.74 -6.07 18.81
N LYS A 412 21.11 -5.46 19.93
CA LYS A 412 20.50 -5.72 21.25
C LYS A 412 19.14 -5.02 21.35
N THR A 413 18.10 -5.64 20.81
CA THR A 413 16.73 -5.13 20.77
C THR A 413 15.72 -6.15 21.30
N LYS A 414 14.53 -5.68 21.69
CA LYS A 414 13.40 -6.53 22.05
C LYS A 414 12.09 -5.82 21.70
N ALA A 415 11.07 -6.56 21.29
CA ALA A 415 9.73 -6.01 21.14
C ALA A 415 9.13 -5.53 22.48
N ALA A 416 8.31 -4.48 22.41
CA ALA A 416 7.50 -3.99 23.52
C ALA A 416 6.16 -4.72 23.54
N ALA A 417 5.57 -4.89 24.73
CA ALA A 417 4.22 -5.42 24.83
C ALA A 417 3.21 -4.42 24.27
N HIS A 418 2.20 -4.92 23.57
CA HIS A 418 1.08 -4.10 23.11
C HIS A 418 0.24 -3.58 24.29
N PRO A 419 -0.34 -2.38 24.18
CA PRO A 419 -1.36 -1.94 25.11
C PRO A 419 -2.60 -2.84 25.02
N ALA A 420 -3.37 -2.89 26.11
CA ALA A 420 -4.66 -3.57 26.07
C ALA A 420 -5.64 -2.81 25.16
N SER A 421 -6.26 -3.52 24.21
CA SER A 421 -7.24 -2.94 23.28
C SER A 421 -8.44 -3.87 23.09
N LEU A 422 -9.56 -3.27 22.67
CA LEU A 422 -10.83 -3.93 22.38
C LEU A 422 -11.30 -3.43 21.02
N ARG A 423 -11.74 -4.35 20.15
CA ARG A 423 -12.36 -3.98 18.88
C ARG A 423 -13.47 -4.91 18.44
N LEU A 424 -14.37 -4.41 17.61
CA LEU A 424 -15.38 -5.16 16.87
C LEU A 424 -14.75 -5.73 15.60
N VAL A 425 -14.93 -7.03 15.38
CA VAL A 425 -14.40 -7.77 14.23
C VAL A 425 -15.51 -8.02 13.20
N THR A 426 -16.65 -8.58 13.64
CA THR A 426 -17.83 -8.75 12.79
C THR A 426 -19.09 -8.36 13.56
N PRO A 427 -20.05 -7.65 12.95
CA PRO A 427 -19.91 -6.91 11.68
C PRO A 427 -18.89 -5.76 11.82
N ALA A 428 -18.10 -5.48 10.78
CA ALA A 428 -17.12 -4.39 10.85
C ALA A 428 -17.82 -3.02 10.92
N ASN A 429 -17.16 -2.00 11.48
CA ASN A 429 -17.75 -0.67 11.60
C ASN A 429 -18.20 -0.12 10.24
N GLY A 430 -19.42 0.41 10.18
CA GLY A 430 -20.05 0.95 8.97
C GLY A 430 -20.71 -0.09 8.06
N THR A 431 -20.53 -1.38 8.32
CA THR A 431 -21.12 -2.45 7.50
C THR A 431 -22.61 -2.67 7.79
N ARG A 432 -23.27 -3.41 6.89
CA ARG A 432 -24.71 -3.65 6.91
C ARG A 432 -25.07 -4.92 7.69
N ILE A 433 -26.11 -4.82 8.51
CA ILE A 433 -26.84 -5.97 9.04
C ILE A 433 -28.10 -6.12 8.20
N THR A 434 -28.23 -7.25 7.50
CA THR A 434 -29.34 -7.52 6.57
C THR A 434 -30.23 -8.68 7.00
N HIS A 435 -29.87 -9.36 8.08
CA HIS A 435 -30.57 -10.51 8.62
C HIS A 435 -30.99 -10.26 10.06
N THR A 436 -32.07 -10.90 10.50
CA THR A 436 -32.61 -10.73 11.85
C THR A 436 -31.73 -11.33 12.94
N GLU A 437 -30.81 -12.24 12.57
CA GLU A 437 -29.83 -12.83 13.47
C GLU A 437 -28.43 -12.59 12.90
N THR A 438 -27.54 -12.00 13.69
CA THR A 438 -26.15 -11.70 13.29
C THR A 438 -25.17 -12.13 14.38
N THR A 439 -24.09 -12.81 13.98
CA THR A 439 -23.01 -13.14 14.90
C THR A 439 -22.10 -11.93 15.12
N VAL A 440 -22.00 -11.48 16.37
CA VAL A 440 -21.08 -10.43 16.81
C VAL A 440 -19.80 -11.06 17.31
N ARG A 441 -18.66 -10.63 16.77
CA ARG A 441 -17.32 -11.02 17.21
C ARG A 441 -16.54 -9.78 17.63
N ALA A 442 -15.94 -9.83 18.82
CA ALA A 442 -15.03 -8.83 19.32
C ALA A 442 -13.68 -9.46 19.65
N LYS A 443 -12.59 -8.72 19.42
CA LYS A 443 -11.24 -9.12 19.80
C LYS A 443 -10.74 -8.25 20.93
N LEU A 444 -10.16 -8.90 21.93
CA LEU A 444 -9.50 -8.26 23.06
C LEU A 444 -8.04 -8.74 23.10
N THR A 445 -7.10 -7.81 23.04
CA THR A 445 -5.65 -8.12 23.05
C THR A 445 -4.96 -7.41 24.22
N GLY A 446 -3.74 -7.85 24.57
CA GLY A 446 -2.92 -7.20 25.60
C GLY A 446 -3.48 -7.24 27.02
N THR A 447 -4.42 -8.14 27.33
CA THR A 447 -5.07 -8.22 28.66
C THR A 447 -4.60 -9.42 29.47
N ASN A 448 -3.91 -9.15 30.57
CA ASN A 448 -3.71 -10.10 31.66
C ASN A 448 -3.80 -9.34 33.00
N PRO A 449 -4.81 -9.60 33.85
CA PRO A 449 -5.81 -10.68 33.79
C PRO A 449 -6.90 -10.51 32.70
N LYS A 450 -7.58 -11.62 32.38
CA LYS A 450 -8.74 -11.69 31.46
C LYS A 450 -9.89 -10.77 31.93
N PRO A 451 -10.72 -10.25 31.01
CA PRO A 451 -11.85 -9.37 31.34
C PRO A 451 -12.89 -10.10 32.21
N ALA A 452 -13.61 -9.33 33.03
CA ALA A 452 -14.77 -9.80 33.77
C ALA A 452 -16.00 -9.96 32.85
N THR A 453 -16.22 -9.02 31.93
CA THR A 453 -17.26 -9.09 30.89
C THR A 453 -16.78 -8.41 29.61
N VAL A 454 -17.35 -8.84 28.47
CA VAL A 454 -17.31 -8.14 27.19
C VAL A 454 -18.75 -8.07 26.71
N ASP A 455 -19.26 -6.87 26.50
CA ASP A 455 -20.66 -6.61 26.19
C ASP A 455 -20.75 -5.73 24.93
N PHE A 456 -21.69 -6.04 24.03
CA PHE A 456 -22.00 -5.24 22.85
C PHE A 456 -23.42 -4.69 22.97
N THR A 457 -23.62 -3.42 22.64
CA THR A 457 -24.92 -2.76 22.70
C THR A 457 -25.17 -2.05 21.38
N LEU A 458 -26.24 -2.43 20.69
CA LEU A 458 -26.77 -1.65 19.56
C LEU A 458 -27.75 -0.61 20.12
N SER A 459 -27.71 0.62 19.62
CA SER A 459 -28.62 1.68 20.08
C SER A 459 -30.08 1.28 19.91
N GLY A 460 -30.86 1.34 20.99
CA GLY A 460 -32.25 0.87 21.02
C GLY A 460 -32.43 -0.57 21.51
N HIS A 461 -31.34 -1.33 21.66
CA HIS A 461 -31.34 -2.73 22.06
C HIS A 461 -30.70 -2.95 23.44
N PRO A 462 -31.07 -4.01 24.18
CA PRO A 462 -30.37 -4.39 25.40
C PRO A 462 -28.93 -4.84 25.08
N PRO A 463 -27.97 -4.66 26.02
CA PRO A 463 -26.63 -5.20 25.86
C PRO A 463 -26.64 -6.73 25.73
N ILE A 464 -25.88 -7.26 24.78
CA ILE A 464 -25.59 -8.69 24.64
C ILE A 464 -24.21 -9.00 25.20
N LYS A 465 -24.10 -10.14 25.90
CA LYS A 465 -22.82 -10.61 26.44
C LYS A 465 -22.07 -11.42 25.38
N LEU A 466 -20.80 -11.09 25.16
CA LEU A 466 -19.91 -11.80 24.25
C LEU A 466 -19.01 -12.78 25.03
N ASN A 467 -19.16 -14.08 24.76
CA ASN A 467 -18.42 -15.14 25.45
C ASN A 467 -17.13 -15.47 24.70
N PHE A 468 -16.02 -15.65 25.43
CA PHE A 468 -14.75 -16.03 24.82
C PHE A 468 -14.83 -17.44 24.25
N ASP A 469 -14.63 -17.55 22.94
CA ASP A 469 -14.44 -18.80 22.21
C ASP A 469 -12.94 -19.04 22.01
N ALA A 470 -12.42 -20.10 22.63
CA ALA A 470 -11.01 -20.43 22.56
C ALA A 470 -10.56 -20.94 21.18
N ALA A 471 -11.47 -21.49 20.36
CA ALA A 471 -11.12 -22.00 19.05
C ALA A 471 -10.82 -20.86 18.07
N SER A 472 -11.65 -19.82 18.07
CA SER A 472 -11.44 -18.64 17.22
C SER A 472 -10.57 -17.57 17.87
N GLY A 473 -10.49 -17.53 19.21
CA GLY A 473 -9.81 -16.47 19.95
C GLY A 473 -10.59 -15.15 20.01
N TYR A 474 -11.90 -15.19 19.72
CA TYR A 474 -12.81 -14.04 19.78
C TYR A 474 -13.80 -14.15 20.93
N HIS A 475 -14.33 -13.00 21.36
CA HIS A 475 -15.55 -12.92 22.16
C HIS A 475 -16.75 -12.90 21.22
N VAL A 476 -17.65 -13.86 21.36
CA VAL A 476 -18.73 -14.12 20.40
C VAL A 476 -20.10 -14.07 21.08
N GLY A 477 -21.08 -13.49 20.40
CA GLY A 477 -22.48 -13.47 20.79
C GLY A 477 -23.40 -13.30 19.59
N THR A 478 -24.70 -13.43 19.82
CA THR A 478 -25.72 -13.28 18.78
C THR A 478 -26.51 -11.99 19.03
N LEU A 479 -26.60 -11.16 18.02
CA LEU A 479 -27.45 -9.98 17.97
C LEU A 479 -28.73 -10.31 17.20
N GLU A 480 -29.87 -10.06 17.82
CA GLU A 480 -31.18 -10.15 17.17
C GLU A 480 -31.66 -8.74 16.82
N VAL A 481 -31.98 -8.51 15.55
CA VAL A 481 -32.55 -7.25 15.05
C VAL A 481 -33.91 -7.56 14.41
N PRO A 482 -35.03 -6.99 14.89
CA PRO A 482 -36.34 -7.21 14.29
C PRO A 482 -36.37 -6.81 12.82
N GLN A 483 -37.15 -7.54 12.00
CA GLN A 483 -37.24 -7.31 10.56
C GLN A 483 -37.70 -5.88 10.22
N GLU A 484 -38.53 -5.28 11.08
CA GLU A 484 -39.05 -3.92 10.96
C GLU A 484 -38.01 -2.82 11.19
N GLU A 485 -36.85 -3.13 11.78
CA GLU A 485 -35.75 -2.18 11.98
C GLU A 485 -34.71 -2.24 10.85
N LEU A 486 -34.80 -3.24 9.97
CA LEU A 486 -33.91 -3.42 8.83
C LEU A 486 -34.31 -2.49 7.65
N VAL A 487 -34.26 -1.16 7.90
CA VAL A 487 -34.85 -0.11 7.04
C VAL A 487 -33.85 0.87 6.41
N ASN A 488 -32.62 0.42 6.17
CA ASN A 488 -31.50 1.23 5.68
C ASN A 488 -31.15 2.42 6.60
N GLN A 489 -31.03 2.16 7.90
CA GLN A 489 -30.75 3.20 8.90
C GLN A 489 -29.40 2.99 9.60
N ARG A 490 -28.61 4.07 9.71
CA ARG A 490 -27.41 4.08 10.56
C ARG A 490 -27.79 4.04 12.04
N THR A 491 -27.26 3.06 12.76
CA THR A 491 -27.52 2.82 14.18
C THR A 491 -26.19 2.72 14.91
N ALA A 492 -26.02 3.53 15.95
CA ALA A 492 -24.79 3.52 16.75
C ALA A 492 -24.65 2.22 17.54
N PHE A 493 -23.41 1.76 17.76
CA PHE A 493 -23.10 0.69 18.70
C PHE A 493 -22.07 1.14 19.73
N ASP A 494 -22.04 0.41 20.84
CA ASP A 494 -21.08 0.55 21.93
C ASP A 494 -20.60 -0.86 22.33
N LEU A 495 -19.29 -1.07 22.30
CA LEU A 495 -18.62 -2.31 22.67
C LEU A 495 -17.76 -2.03 23.91
N ARG A 496 -17.95 -2.79 24.99
CA ARG A 496 -17.26 -2.57 26.26
C ARG A 496 -16.64 -3.84 26.82
N ALA A 497 -15.42 -3.74 27.31
CA ALA A 497 -14.78 -4.76 28.11
C ALA A 497 -14.47 -4.21 29.50
N THR A 498 -14.97 -4.89 30.54
CA THR A 498 -14.67 -4.54 31.94
C THR A 498 -13.52 -5.40 32.43
N LEU A 499 -12.37 -4.80 32.70
CA LEU A 499 -11.19 -5.46 33.24
C LEU A 499 -11.20 -5.48 34.78
N PRO A 500 -10.50 -6.43 35.43
CA PRO A 500 -10.31 -6.41 36.88
C PRO A 500 -9.78 -5.07 37.38
N GLY A 501 -10.38 -4.53 38.45
CA GLY A 501 -10.06 -3.19 38.96
C GLY A 501 -10.87 -2.03 38.33
N GLN A 502 -11.98 -2.32 37.66
CA GLN A 502 -12.91 -1.35 37.03
C GLN A 502 -12.32 -0.51 35.89
N ARG A 503 -11.16 -0.89 35.33
CA ARG A 503 -10.69 -0.33 34.06
C ARG A 503 -11.62 -0.81 32.94
N LYS A 504 -12.02 0.10 32.05
CA LYS A 504 -12.82 -0.21 30.87
C LYS A 504 -12.03 0.04 29.61
N LEU A 505 -12.26 -0.81 28.61
CA LEU A 505 -11.94 -0.55 27.22
C LEU A 505 -13.26 -0.42 26.48
N GLU A 506 -13.37 0.58 25.63
CA GLU A 506 -14.60 0.90 24.93
C GLU A 506 -14.28 1.21 23.47
N GLU A 507 -15.16 0.78 22.58
CA GLU A 507 -15.19 1.19 21.18
C GLU A 507 -16.63 1.56 20.82
N THR A 508 -16.78 2.62 20.04
CA THR A 508 -18.07 3.06 19.53
C THR A 508 -18.00 3.22 18.03
N GLY A 509 -19.08 2.91 17.35
CA GLY A 509 -19.18 3.09 15.91
C GLY A 509 -20.62 3.06 15.45
N GLN A 510 -20.83 2.75 14.18
CA GLN A 510 -22.14 2.66 13.57
C GLN A 510 -22.25 1.43 12.69
N LEU A 511 -23.45 0.90 12.57
CA LEU A 511 -23.83 -0.15 11.62
C LEU A 511 -25.02 0.35 10.82
N VAL A 512 -25.22 -0.19 9.62
CA VAL A 512 -26.40 0.13 8.81
C VAL A 512 -27.38 -1.04 8.92
N LEU A 513 -28.56 -0.79 9.47
CA LEU A 513 -29.61 -1.81 9.61
C LEU A 513 -30.45 -1.83 8.33
N GLY A 514 -30.45 -2.94 7.62
CA GLY A 514 -31.25 -3.17 6.42
C GLY A 514 -30.45 -3.24 5.12
N GLN A 515 -31.12 -3.78 4.11
CA GLN A 515 -30.62 -3.85 2.75
C GLN A 515 -30.44 -2.44 2.19
N LYS A 516 -29.43 -2.26 1.35
CA LYS A 516 -29.35 -1.05 0.52
C LYS A 516 -30.59 -1.06 -0.39
N PRO A 517 -31.34 0.06 -0.52
CA PRO A 517 -32.43 0.14 -1.47
C PRO A 517 -31.95 -0.26 -2.86
N ALA A 518 -32.64 -1.21 -3.49
CA ALA A 518 -32.29 -1.61 -4.85
C ALA A 518 -32.55 -0.44 -5.79
N SER A 519 -31.53 -0.05 -6.55
CA SER A 519 -31.70 0.87 -7.67
C SER A 519 -32.59 0.21 -8.74
N ALA A 520 -33.42 1.00 -9.42
CA ALA A 520 -34.17 0.49 -10.56
C ALA A 520 -33.19 -0.04 -11.64
N PRO A 521 -33.56 -1.03 -12.46
CA PRO A 521 -32.71 -1.51 -13.53
C PRO A 521 -32.16 -0.36 -14.38
N GLY A 522 -30.85 -0.37 -14.62
CA GLY A 522 -30.16 0.70 -15.35
C GLY A 522 -29.78 1.92 -14.51
N VAL A 523 -30.27 2.10 -13.28
CA VAL A 523 -29.86 3.23 -12.42
C VAL A 523 -28.54 2.89 -11.74
N VAL A 524 -27.52 3.71 -12.00
CA VAL A 524 -26.22 3.62 -11.31
C VAL A 524 -26.31 4.36 -9.99
N ASP A 525 -26.67 5.64 -10.02
CA ASP A 525 -26.87 6.45 -8.82
C ASP A 525 -27.79 7.65 -9.07
N ASP A 526 -28.63 7.93 -8.09
CA ASP A 526 -29.39 9.17 -7.94
C ASP A 526 -28.96 9.96 -6.70
N PHE A 527 -27.99 9.44 -5.93
CA PHE A 527 -27.39 10.06 -4.74
C PHE A 527 -28.33 10.28 -3.55
N GLU A 528 -29.60 9.85 -3.65
CA GLU A 528 -30.61 9.99 -2.60
C GLU A 528 -30.51 8.89 -1.53
N GLY A 529 -29.99 7.72 -1.92
CA GLY A 529 -29.96 6.54 -1.05
C GLY A 529 -28.90 6.54 0.06
N TYR A 530 -28.01 7.54 0.08
CA TYR A 530 -26.90 7.62 1.04
C TYR A 530 -27.29 8.33 2.33
N ALA A 531 -26.91 7.76 3.47
CA ALA A 531 -27.08 8.41 4.76
C ALA A 531 -26.20 9.67 4.89
N ASP A 532 -24.97 9.63 4.36
CA ASP A 532 -23.97 10.69 4.46
C ASP A 532 -22.83 10.53 3.44
N ASP A 533 -21.92 11.51 3.43
CA ASP A 533 -20.68 11.49 2.65
C ASP A 533 -19.80 10.25 2.89
N SER A 534 -19.84 9.66 4.09
CA SER A 534 -19.03 8.49 4.43
C SER A 534 -19.52 7.26 3.67
N GLU A 535 -20.83 7.08 3.61
CA GLU A 535 -21.45 6.00 2.82
C GLU A 535 -21.28 6.20 1.31
N LEU A 536 -21.35 7.45 0.85
CA LEU A 536 -21.04 7.80 -0.54
C LEU A 536 -19.59 7.39 -0.87
N ARG A 537 -18.61 7.84 -0.07
CA ARG A 537 -17.17 7.55 -0.25
C ARG A 537 -16.79 6.07 -0.03
N SER A 538 -17.67 5.28 0.58
CA SER A 538 -17.50 3.82 0.64
C SER A 538 -18.11 3.10 -0.56
N SER A 539 -19.00 3.76 -1.31
CA SER A 539 -19.65 3.18 -2.51
C SER A 539 -18.89 3.50 -3.81
N TYR A 540 -17.90 4.38 -3.74
CA TYR A 540 -17.01 4.76 -4.83
C TYR A 540 -15.55 4.62 -4.40
N SER A 541 -14.72 4.12 -5.31
CA SER A 541 -13.28 3.97 -5.10
C SER A 541 -12.56 5.12 -5.77
N ALA A 542 -11.69 5.82 -5.02
CA ALA A 542 -10.94 6.94 -5.55
C ALA A 542 -9.73 6.45 -6.35
N VAL A 543 -9.47 7.10 -7.48
CA VAL A 543 -8.25 6.94 -8.29
C VAL A 543 -7.50 8.27 -8.28
N GLY A 544 -6.23 8.24 -7.86
CA GLY A 544 -5.49 9.48 -7.57
C GLY A 544 -6.12 10.26 -6.41
N THR A 545 -5.87 11.56 -6.37
CA THR A 545 -6.29 12.44 -5.28
C THR A 545 -7.51 13.30 -5.65
N ASN A 546 -8.66 12.97 -5.10
CA ASN A 546 -9.90 13.75 -5.21
C ASN A 546 -10.72 13.69 -3.92
N SER A 547 -11.82 14.46 -3.86
CA SER A 547 -12.86 14.25 -2.86
C SER A 547 -14.24 14.27 -3.49
N ILE A 548 -15.13 13.45 -2.94
CA ILE A 548 -16.55 13.46 -3.28
C ILE A 548 -17.41 13.75 -2.05
N SER A 549 -18.54 14.42 -2.23
CA SER A 549 -19.54 14.67 -1.19
C SER A 549 -20.94 14.79 -1.77
N LEU A 550 -21.95 14.70 -0.90
CA LEU A 550 -23.33 15.00 -1.24
C LEU A 550 -23.52 16.53 -1.22
N ALA A 551 -24.15 17.08 -2.26
CA ALA A 551 -24.51 18.49 -2.34
C ALA A 551 -26.03 18.66 -2.47
N GLU A 552 -26.60 19.61 -1.75
CA GLU A 552 -28.05 19.95 -1.82
C GLU A 552 -28.34 21.01 -2.90
N ASP A 553 -27.31 21.69 -3.41
CA ASP A 553 -27.37 22.64 -4.51
C ASP A 553 -25.98 22.73 -5.16
N PRO A 554 -25.86 22.61 -6.49
CA PRO A 554 -26.93 22.35 -7.47
C PRO A 554 -27.35 20.88 -7.50
N VAL A 555 -28.60 20.63 -7.89
CA VAL A 555 -29.17 19.28 -8.10
C VAL A 555 -29.85 19.20 -9.45
N GLY A 556 -29.76 18.04 -10.11
CA GLY A 556 -30.45 17.79 -11.38
C GLY A 556 -31.90 17.35 -11.17
N ALA A 557 -32.09 16.44 -10.22
CA ALA A 557 -33.38 16.01 -9.68
C ALA A 557 -33.24 15.70 -8.19
N GLY A 558 -34.36 15.40 -7.51
CA GLY A 558 -34.30 15.02 -6.09
C GLY A 558 -33.82 16.13 -5.16
N GLU A 559 -33.08 15.74 -4.13
CA GLU A 559 -32.57 16.59 -3.05
C GLU A 559 -31.03 16.65 -3.04
N ARG A 560 -30.33 15.72 -3.70
CA ARG A 560 -28.87 15.60 -3.61
C ARG A 560 -28.21 15.27 -4.94
N SER A 561 -27.01 15.80 -5.13
CA SER A 561 -26.10 15.43 -6.22
C SER A 561 -24.72 15.04 -5.69
N LEU A 562 -23.93 14.39 -6.53
CA LEU A 562 -22.51 14.18 -6.29
C LEU A 562 -21.75 15.47 -6.61
N ARG A 563 -21.05 16.03 -5.62
CA ARG A 563 -19.95 16.98 -5.85
C ARG A 563 -18.64 16.20 -6.00
N PHE A 564 -17.87 16.52 -7.02
CA PHE A 564 -16.53 16.01 -7.26
C PHE A 564 -15.52 17.16 -7.25
N ASP A 565 -14.53 17.13 -6.35
CA ASP A 565 -13.44 18.11 -6.28
C ASP A 565 -12.11 17.49 -6.74
N TYR A 566 -11.35 18.21 -7.58
CA TYR A 566 -10.07 17.78 -8.14
C TYR A 566 -8.97 18.85 -8.06
N ASP A 567 -7.72 18.40 -8.07
CA ASP A 567 -6.52 19.25 -8.11
C ASP A 567 -5.37 18.54 -8.86
N PHE A 568 -4.81 19.18 -9.89
CA PHE A 568 -3.72 18.68 -10.73
C PHE A 568 -2.34 19.27 -10.38
N GLY A 569 -2.19 19.86 -9.19
CA GLY A 569 -0.91 20.40 -8.73
C GLY A 569 0.22 19.37 -8.72
N LEU A 570 -0.08 18.12 -8.33
CA LEU A 570 0.90 17.02 -8.19
C LEU A 570 0.52 15.74 -8.97
N GLN A 571 -0.53 15.81 -9.79
CA GLN A 571 -1.04 14.68 -10.56
C GLN A 571 -1.65 15.19 -11.87
N SER A 572 -1.74 14.35 -12.89
CA SER A 572 -2.29 14.72 -14.20
C SER A 572 -3.68 14.15 -14.46
N TYR A 573 -4.18 13.28 -13.58
CA TYR A 573 -5.53 12.72 -13.67
C TYR A 573 -6.00 12.26 -12.29
N THR A 574 -7.31 12.17 -12.12
CA THR A 574 -7.95 11.58 -10.94
C THR A 574 -9.38 11.13 -11.29
N GLY A 575 -10.04 10.36 -10.43
CA GLY A 575 -11.42 9.96 -10.67
C GLY A 575 -12.00 9.07 -9.59
N ILE A 576 -13.19 8.57 -9.88
CA ILE A 576 -13.87 7.58 -9.05
C ILE A 576 -14.37 6.42 -9.90
N THR A 577 -14.30 5.23 -9.32
CA THR A 577 -14.77 3.97 -9.90
C THR A 577 -15.93 3.44 -9.09
N ARG A 578 -16.92 2.87 -9.77
CA ARG A 578 -18.02 2.15 -9.16
C ARG A 578 -18.34 0.87 -9.93
N ARG A 579 -18.48 -0.23 -9.19
CA ARG A 579 -19.01 -1.48 -9.70
C ARG A 579 -20.50 -1.32 -10.06
N ILE A 580 -20.88 -1.85 -11.21
CA ILE A 580 -22.27 -1.92 -11.66
C ILE A 580 -22.66 -3.40 -11.74
N GLU A 581 -23.91 -3.67 -11.42
CA GLU A 581 -24.53 -4.97 -11.61
C GLU A 581 -25.78 -4.83 -12.47
N GLY A 582 -26.13 -5.90 -13.16
CA GLY A 582 -27.37 -6.02 -13.94
C GLY A 582 -27.16 -6.02 -15.45
N ASP A 583 -28.15 -6.56 -16.15
CA ASP A 583 -28.16 -6.66 -17.61
C ASP A 583 -28.63 -5.34 -18.22
N TRP A 584 -27.77 -4.70 -19.01
CA TRP A 584 -28.07 -3.45 -19.70
C TRP A 584 -28.36 -3.62 -21.20
N SER A 585 -28.49 -4.85 -21.69
CA SER A 585 -28.68 -5.16 -23.12
C SER A 585 -29.94 -4.55 -23.75
N SER A 586 -30.93 -4.17 -22.93
CA SER A 586 -32.17 -3.51 -23.38
C SER A 586 -32.08 -1.99 -23.49
N PHE A 587 -31.02 -1.36 -22.97
CA PHE A 587 -30.81 0.08 -23.01
C PHE A 587 -29.96 0.48 -24.21
N ASP A 588 -30.10 1.73 -24.68
CA ASP A 588 -29.35 2.23 -25.85
C ASP A 588 -28.41 3.40 -25.53
N ARG A 589 -28.48 3.96 -24.31
CA ARG A 589 -27.69 5.12 -23.90
C ARG A 589 -27.43 5.19 -22.40
N LEU A 590 -26.36 5.91 -22.04
CA LEU A 590 -26.12 6.43 -20.70
C LEU A 590 -26.67 7.86 -20.59
N SER A 591 -27.39 8.16 -19.51
CA SER A 591 -27.93 9.49 -19.19
C SER A 591 -27.40 9.95 -17.84
N LEU A 592 -27.11 11.24 -17.72
CA LEU A 592 -26.72 11.89 -16.46
C LEU A 592 -27.06 13.37 -16.52
N TRP A 593 -27.26 14.00 -15.38
CA TRP A 593 -27.18 15.45 -15.27
C TRP A 593 -25.75 15.82 -14.86
N LEU A 594 -25.18 16.83 -15.52
CA LEU A 594 -23.83 17.34 -15.28
C LEU A 594 -23.89 18.85 -15.15
N GLN A 595 -23.34 19.40 -14.07
CA GLN A 595 -22.95 20.80 -14.00
C GLN A 595 -21.43 20.92 -14.08
N PRO A 596 -20.88 21.37 -15.24
CA PRO A 596 -19.45 21.61 -15.40
C PRO A 596 -19.00 22.84 -14.62
N ASP A 597 -17.69 22.99 -14.47
CA ASP A 597 -17.04 24.05 -13.71
C ASP A 597 -16.38 25.13 -14.58
N GLY A 598 -16.54 25.03 -15.90
CA GLY A 598 -15.96 25.94 -16.89
C GLY A 598 -14.44 25.78 -17.05
N SER A 599 -13.85 24.74 -16.47
CA SER A 599 -12.41 24.53 -16.48
C SER A 599 -11.86 24.10 -17.85
N GLY A 600 -12.70 23.53 -18.73
CA GLY A 600 -12.24 22.93 -19.97
C GLY A 600 -11.33 21.70 -19.78
N GLN A 601 -11.26 21.16 -18.55
CA GLN A 601 -10.57 19.89 -18.29
C GLN A 601 -11.27 18.73 -18.99
N LYS A 602 -10.55 17.62 -19.21
CA LYS A 602 -11.12 16.49 -19.94
C LYS A 602 -11.85 15.55 -18.98
N LEU A 603 -13.18 15.64 -18.94
CA LEU A 603 -14.02 14.62 -18.29
C LEU A 603 -14.03 13.35 -19.12
N VAL A 604 -13.93 12.20 -18.47
CA VAL A 604 -14.01 10.88 -19.07
C VAL A 604 -15.06 10.08 -18.33
N LEU A 605 -16.12 9.71 -19.04
CA LEU A 605 -17.04 8.66 -18.59
C LEU A 605 -16.59 7.36 -19.23
N GLN A 606 -16.23 6.38 -18.43
CA GLN A 606 -15.76 5.08 -18.91
C GLN A 606 -16.65 3.95 -18.42
N LEU A 607 -17.01 3.03 -19.31
CA LEU A 607 -17.76 1.81 -19.02
C LEU A 607 -16.87 0.60 -19.28
N VAL A 608 -16.82 -0.36 -18.34
CA VAL A 608 -16.16 -1.66 -18.58
C VAL A 608 -17.25 -2.68 -18.91
N ALA A 609 -17.29 -3.11 -20.17
CA ALA A 609 -18.35 -3.95 -20.73
C ALA A 609 -17.73 -5.07 -21.58
N GLY A 610 -18.12 -6.33 -21.35
CA GLY A 610 -17.55 -7.48 -22.06
C GLY A 610 -16.03 -7.54 -21.99
N GLY A 611 -15.46 -7.19 -20.84
CA GLY A 611 -14.02 -7.11 -20.57
C GLY A 611 -13.26 -5.95 -21.23
N VAL A 612 -13.93 -4.98 -21.88
CA VAL A 612 -13.28 -3.83 -22.53
C VAL A 612 -13.72 -2.51 -21.91
N ALA A 613 -12.75 -1.62 -21.71
CA ALA A 613 -12.99 -0.25 -21.27
C ALA A 613 -13.36 0.65 -22.45
N TYR A 614 -14.54 1.27 -22.41
CA TYR A 614 -15.03 2.20 -23.41
C TYR A 614 -15.25 3.59 -22.83
N GLU A 615 -14.78 4.63 -23.50
CA GLU A 615 -14.78 6.01 -23.04
C GLU A 615 -15.69 6.92 -23.88
N ALA A 616 -16.29 7.91 -23.22
CA ALA A 616 -16.93 9.08 -23.79
C ALA A 616 -16.43 10.35 -23.07
N TYR A 617 -16.44 11.49 -23.76
CA TYR A 617 -15.82 12.73 -23.28
C TYR A 617 -16.81 13.91 -23.29
N PRO A 618 -17.69 14.04 -22.30
CA PRO A 618 -18.54 15.23 -22.17
C PRO A 618 -17.71 16.51 -22.00
N SER A 619 -18.27 17.64 -22.45
CA SER A 619 -17.60 18.94 -22.32
C SER A 619 -17.65 19.46 -20.89
N MET A 620 -16.52 20.01 -20.43
CA MET A 620 -16.39 20.77 -19.18
C MET A 620 -16.40 22.30 -19.41
N GLU A 621 -16.83 22.74 -20.60
CA GLU A 621 -17.05 24.15 -20.90
C GLU A 621 -18.38 24.64 -20.33
N GLY A 622 -18.42 25.91 -19.91
CA GLY A 622 -19.60 26.52 -19.29
C GLY A 622 -19.81 26.10 -17.83
N THR A 623 -20.82 26.67 -17.18
CA THR A 623 -21.12 26.45 -15.75
C THR A 623 -22.60 26.16 -15.47
N GLU A 624 -23.42 26.02 -16.51
CA GLU A 624 -24.84 25.71 -16.37
C GLU A 624 -25.06 24.19 -16.32
N GLY A 625 -25.91 23.74 -15.40
CA GLY A 625 -26.31 22.34 -15.30
C GLY A 625 -27.12 21.89 -16.53
N GLN A 626 -26.79 20.71 -17.06
CA GLN A 626 -27.41 20.18 -18.27
C GLN A 626 -27.67 18.68 -18.19
N GLN A 627 -28.76 18.24 -18.80
CA GLN A 627 -29.03 16.82 -19.01
C GLN A 627 -28.23 16.30 -20.20
N LEU A 628 -27.34 15.36 -19.95
CA LEU A 628 -26.58 14.63 -20.95
C LEU A 628 -27.21 13.27 -21.23
N SER A 629 -27.12 12.87 -22.49
CA SER A 629 -27.60 11.58 -22.98
C SER A 629 -26.68 11.11 -24.10
N ILE A 630 -25.91 10.06 -23.82
CA ILE A 630 -24.82 9.56 -24.66
C ILE A 630 -25.19 8.15 -25.13
N PRO A 631 -25.49 7.95 -26.41
CA PRO A 631 -25.71 6.62 -26.97
C PRO A 631 -24.52 5.69 -26.66
N PHE A 632 -24.77 4.42 -26.30
CA PHE A 632 -23.68 3.46 -26.11
C PHE A 632 -22.86 3.26 -27.40
N ALA A 633 -23.49 3.45 -28.55
CA ALA A 633 -22.85 3.46 -29.86
C ALA A 633 -21.83 4.59 -30.06
N ASP A 634 -21.77 5.60 -29.18
CA ASP A 634 -20.80 6.70 -29.23
C ASP A 634 -19.58 6.47 -28.32
N PHE A 635 -19.66 5.55 -27.36
CA PHE A 635 -18.51 5.14 -26.56
C PHE A 635 -17.50 4.39 -27.43
N ARG A 636 -16.21 4.68 -27.23
CA ARG A 636 -15.11 4.07 -27.99
C ARG A 636 -14.13 3.36 -27.06
N PRO A 637 -13.51 2.25 -27.46
CA PRO A 637 -12.45 1.62 -26.69
C PRO A 637 -11.44 2.67 -26.22
N ALA A 638 -11.01 2.53 -24.97
CA ALA A 638 -10.08 3.47 -24.36
C ALA A 638 -8.81 3.60 -25.23
N PRO A 639 -8.20 4.78 -25.37
CA PRO A 639 -7.11 4.99 -26.33
C PRO A 639 -5.88 4.10 -26.13
N TRP A 640 -5.69 3.59 -24.91
CA TRP A 640 -4.61 2.66 -24.55
C TRP A 640 -4.93 1.20 -24.90
N ASP A 641 -6.20 0.84 -25.09
CA ASP A 641 -6.63 -0.50 -25.49
C ASP A 641 -6.53 -0.65 -27.02
N THR A 642 -5.28 -0.70 -27.48
CA THR A 642 -4.96 -0.82 -28.91
C THR A 642 -5.40 -2.15 -29.52
N GLN A 643 -5.57 -3.21 -28.70
CA GLN A 643 -6.02 -4.51 -29.15
C GLN A 643 -7.50 -4.50 -29.52
N ASN A 644 -8.31 -3.70 -28.82
CA ASN A 644 -9.74 -3.58 -29.06
C ASN A 644 -10.16 -2.30 -29.79
N ALA A 645 -9.24 -1.52 -30.36
CA ALA A 645 -9.50 -0.19 -30.92
C ALA A 645 -10.72 -0.07 -31.86
N ASP A 646 -10.99 -1.11 -32.65
CA ASP A 646 -12.11 -1.15 -33.61
C ASP A 646 -13.42 -1.72 -33.03
N ARG A 647 -13.39 -2.29 -31.82
CA ARG A 647 -14.57 -2.84 -31.15
C ARG A 647 -15.62 -1.76 -30.88
N ARG A 648 -16.88 -2.15 -30.85
CA ARG A 648 -18.02 -1.30 -30.46
C ARG A 648 -18.82 -2.04 -29.42
N ILE A 649 -19.39 -1.29 -28.47
CA ILE A 649 -20.26 -1.85 -27.44
C ILE A 649 -21.40 -2.61 -28.12
N SER A 650 -21.50 -3.90 -27.80
CA SER A 650 -22.58 -4.78 -28.24
C SER A 650 -23.63 -4.97 -27.15
N GLN A 651 -24.76 -5.59 -27.48
CA GLN A 651 -25.75 -5.99 -26.46
C GLN A 651 -25.21 -7.06 -25.50
N GLU A 652 -24.33 -7.95 -26.00
CA GLU A 652 -23.64 -8.94 -25.17
C GLU A 652 -22.68 -8.26 -24.20
N ASP A 653 -21.97 -7.23 -24.66
CA ASP A 653 -21.09 -6.42 -23.80
C ASP A 653 -21.89 -5.74 -22.68
N LEU A 654 -23.07 -5.20 -23.00
CA LEU A 654 -23.96 -4.54 -22.03
C LEU A 654 -24.62 -5.52 -21.05
N ALA A 655 -24.77 -6.79 -21.43
CA ALA A 655 -25.18 -7.83 -20.49
C ALA A 655 -24.06 -8.19 -19.50
N ASP A 656 -22.81 -7.91 -19.86
CA ASP A 656 -21.59 -8.12 -19.08
C ASP A 656 -20.91 -6.79 -18.72
N LEU A 657 -21.70 -5.83 -18.23
CA LEU A 657 -21.23 -4.54 -17.72
C LEU A 657 -20.81 -4.70 -16.26
N SER A 658 -19.57 -4.33 -15.94
CA SER A 658 -19.02 -4.50 -14.59
C SER A 658 -18.71 -3.19 -13.87
N GLN A 659 -18.43 -2.10 -14.59
CA GLN A 659 -17.97 -0.85 -13.98
C GLN A 659 -18.40 0.42 -14.74
N LEU A 660 -18.61 1.50 -13.98
CA LEU A 660 -18.60 2.89 -14.45
C LEU A 660 -17.50 3.65 -13.72
N ASN A 661 -16.68 4.36 -14.50
CA ASN A 661 -15.67 5.26 -13.98
C ASN A 661 -15.94 6.69 -14.44
N ILE A 662 -15.74 7.65 -13.53
CA ILE A 662 -15.78 9.08 -13.79
C ILE A 662 -14.37 9.60 -13.53
N PHE A 663 -13.59 9.84 -14.58
CA PHE A 663 -12.26 10.44 -14.50
C PHE A 663 -12.28 11.88 -14.99
N ILE A 664 -11.30 12.64 -14.52
CA ILE A 664 -10.98 13.96 -15.03
C ILE A 664 -9.47 14.05 -15.24
N ASN A 665 -9.07 14.46 -16.45
CA ASN A 665 -7.68 14.54 -16.85
C ASN A 665 -7.28 16.00 -17.08
N GLN A 666 -6.04 16.31 -16.71
CA GLN A 666 -5.43 17.60 -16.93
C GLN A 666 -5.26 17.88 -18.44
N VAL A 667 -5.75 19.03 -18.86
CA VAL A 667 -5.51 19.66 -20.15
C VAL A 667 -4.45 20.74 -19.93
N PRO A 668 -3.26 20.66 -20.57
CA PRO A 668 -2.15 21.56 -20.30
C PRO A 668 -2.45 23.07 -20.45
N GLU A 669 -3.40 23.42 -21.32
CA GLU A 669 -3.78 24.82 -21.61
C GLU A 669 -5.05 25.28 -20.86
N ALA A 670 -5.59 24.45 -19.96
CA ALA A 670 -6.78 24.80 -19.21
C ALA A 670 -6.54 26.00 -18.26
N PRO A 671 -7.53 26.90 -18.08
CA PRO A 671 -7.41 28.08 -17.23
C PRO A 671 -7.23 27.79 -15.73
N SER A 672 -7.56 26.59 -15.26
CA SER A 672 -7.45 26.19 -13.86
C SER A 672 -6.90 24.78 -13.73
N THR A 673 -6.08 24.54 -12.70
CA THR A 673 -5.56 23.21 -12.34
C THR A 673 -6.41 22.50 -11.29
N SER A 674 -7.42 23.16 -10.73
CA SER A 674 -8.31 22.61 -9.71
C SER A 674 -9.74 23.10 -9.91
N GLY A 675 -10.73 22.33 -9.47
CA GLY A 675 -12.12 22.71 -9.62
C GLY A 675 -13.09 21.74 -8.95
N SER A 676 -14.39 22.01 -9.15
CA SER A 676 -15.48 21.22 -8.60
C SER A 676 -16.62 21.13 -9.59
N PHE A 677 -17.04 19.92 -9.95
CA PHE A 677 -18.20 19.68 -10.81
C PHE A 677 -19.23 18.79 -10.14
N TYR A 678 -20.45 18.79 -10.66
CA TYR A 678 -21.57 18.09 -10.05
C TYR A 678 -22.19 17.09 -11.02
N VAL A 679 -22.50 15.89 -10.54
CA VAL A 679 -23.13 14.81 -11.30
C VAL A 679 -24.36 14.34 -10.56
N ASP A 680 -25.42 14.07 -11.32
CA ASP A 680 -26.67 13.57 -10.77
C ASP A 680 -27.37 12.64 -11.80
N GLU A 681 -28.37 11.86 -11.37
CA GLU A 681 -29.24 11.05 -12.22
C GLU A 681 -28.50 10.10 -13.18
N LEU A 682 -27.42 9.44 -12.73
CA LEU A 682 -26.62 8.49 -13.52
C LEU A 682 -27.43 7.22 -13.81
N ARG A 683 -27.86 7.02 -15.06
CA ARG A 683 -28.66 5.83 -15.45
C ARG A 683 -28.60 5.50 -16.94
N ALA A 684 -28.70 4.22 -17.25
CA ALA A 684 -29.06 3.72 -18.57
C ALA A 684 -30.51 4.11 -18.94
N ARG A 685 -30.78 4.35 -20.22
CA ARG A 685 -32.13 4.63 -20.73
C ARG A 685 -32.44 3.90 -22.03
#